data_AF-A0A941YKV7-F1
#
_entry.id   AF-A0A941YKV7-F1
#
_cell.length_a   1.000
_cell.length_b   1.000
_cell.length_c   1.000
_cell.angle_alpha   90.00
_cell.angle_beta   90.00
_cell.angle_gamma   90.00
#
_symmetry.space_group_name_H-M   'P 1'
#
loop_
_entity.id
_entity.type
_entity.pdbx_description
1 polymer ?
#
loop_
_entity_poly.entity_id
_entity_poly.type
_entity_poly.pdbx_seq_one_letter_code
_entity_poly.pdbx_strand_id
1 'polypeptide(L)'
;MMGGQGSKVKTNQFVSSQQVVYNAVKAITDARDNYAKANNKKPDEVKPADILKDKAVESIGLQEQTEQIVTSVLRAPKDQLPKAPEGESKYSSVDIKDANSLANKYTVAVPASTAGGKTEYQTLGQYLSANELAVYELEMSQNAPTMGADNKPVDNVTKSHMLVGPISAKDYEAQMKQIETMGQGNKAVKTGGPYPAHLFATKEGGLAFGVDTQGKGVAIFTARSGLTVYKGSVDSVKAFFEKPDPNAKQPEVVNVGVGLVDAKDVPWWAFLVCILFGVLMAFAFEALTDYYVSLHKKPVTELGHMASAGPAPMIISGFAYGQESSVFSLFAIVLSLTVPLIVFPAAVYGGYILSFYGIALVGLGLLTTTGFILAMDTFGPISDNAQGVFEMSGAGHDNADGARRVQLLDAAGNTTKALTKGFAIATAVVAAVALFHAFVEEGMLTNVGMRLEIPQIFLGLLIGGATPYLFSAFSINAVGRAAFELINEVRRQFHADAGIMAGTSKPDYAKCVAIVTAAAQKELLGPGILAIGFPVLVAFGFAIGQPTTNIGGVEYNLVGAQALGGFLAGAILSGQLLAVMLANSGGMWDNSKKLIEDGLWGGKGTEAHKAAVVCDTVGDPFKDTAGPAMNPLIKVMNLVALLIAPQVIRPWPQSTLIAITLVALGALIVAVYWSKRGSMATGMQAAAAEEA
;
A
#
# COMPACT_ATOMS: atom_id res chain seq x y z
N MET A 1 -29.31 7.97 0.70
CA MET A 1 -29.89 6.61 0.59
C MET A 1 -28.77 5.61 0.35
N MET A 2 -29.01 4.34 0.68
CA MET A 2 -28.08 3.20 0.78
C MET A 2 -27.43 3.12 2.17
N GLY A 3 -27.99 2.41 3.16
CA GLY A 3 -28.72 1.15 3.04
C GLY A 3 -27.71 0.00 2.99
N GLY A 4 -27.04 -0.22 4.11
CA GLY A 4 -26.07 -1.30 4.32
C GLY A 4 -25.93 -1.57 5.82
N GLN A 5 -27.06 -1.67 6.53
CA GLN A 5 -27.11 -1.89 7.98
C GLN A 5 -27.01 -3.38 8.37
N GLY A 6 -26.63 -4.27 7.46
CA GLY A 6 -26.63 -5.72 7.70
C GLY A 6 -25.32 -6.29 8.25
N SER A 7 -24.17 -5.78 7.78
CA SER A 7 -22.86 -6.36 8.12
C SER A 7 -21.91 -5.23 8.49
N LYS A 8 -21.74 -4.98 9.79
CA LYS A 8 -20.65 -4.13 10.24
C LYS A 8 -19.33 -4.78 9.80
N VAL A 9 -18.46 -4.03 9.14
CA VAL A 9 -17.10 -4.51 8.85
C VAL A 9 -16.43 -4.71 10.20
N LYS A 10 -16.14 -5.95 10.55
CA LYS A 10 -15.45 -6.32 11.79
C LYS A 10 -14.02 -6.68 11.47
N THR A 11 -13.07 -6.10 12.19
CA THR A 11 -11.69 -6.58 12.19
C THR A 11 -11.51 -7.57 13.33
N ASN A 12 -11.02 -8.76 13.02
CA ASN A 12 -10.74 -9.81 14.00
C ASN A 12 -9.29 -9.69 14.46
N GLN A 13 -9.06 -9.29 15.71
CA GLN A 13 -7.72 -9.23 16.29
C GLN A 13 -7.53 -10.35 17.30
N PHE A 14 -6.45 -11.12 17.16
CA PHE A 14 -6.10 -12.13 18.16
C PHE A 14 -5.51 -11.47 19.41
N VAL A 15 -6.07 -11.81 20.56
CA VAL A 15 -5.59 -11.40 21.88
C VAL A 15 -5.11 -12.65 22.61
N SER A 16 -3.83 -12.68 22.97
CA SER A 16 -3.24 -13.83 23.68
C SER A 16 -3.86 -14.01 25.07
N SER A 17 -3.90 -15.25 25.57
CA SER A 17 -4.42 -15.55 26.91
C SER A 17 -3.77 -14.71 28.02
N GLN A 18 -2.47 -14.48 27.94
CA GLN A 18 -1.74 -13.62 28.89
C GLN A 18 -2.23 -12.17 28.85
N GLN A 19 -2.48 -11.63 27.66
CA GLN A 19 -2.97 -10.26 27.48
C GLN A 19 -4.40 -10.10 28.01
N VAL A 20 -5.27 -11.08 27.77
CA VAL A 20 -6.64 -11.00 28.28
C VAL A 20 -6.66 -11.11 29.80
N VAL A 21 -5.83 -11.98 30.42
CA VAL A 21 -5.69 -12.04 31.88
C VAL A 21 -5.20 -10.70 32.44
N TYR A 22 -4.19 -10.08 31.80
CA TYR A 22 -3.74 -8.75 32.16
C TYR A 22 -4.85 -7.70 32.06
N ASN A 23 -5.60 -7.67 30.95
CA ASN A 23 -6.71 -6.74 30.74
C ASN A 23 -7.82 -6.91 31.80
N ALA A 24 -8.14 -8.15 32.16
CA ALA A 24 -9.13 -8.46 33.19
C ALA A 24 -8.69 -8.01 34.59
N VAL A 25 -7.44 -8.30 34.97
CA VAL A 25 -6.86 -7.81 36.24
C VAL A 25 -6.84 -6.29 36.26
N LYS A 26 -6.43 -5.65 35.16
CA LYS A 26 -6.40 -4.19 35.04
C LYS A 26 -7.79 -3.58 35.20
N ALA A 27 -8.81 -4.13 34.55
CA ALA A 27 -10.19 -3.66 34.71
C ALA A 27 -10.67 -3.74 36.16
N ILE A 28 -10.35 -4.82 36.88
CA ILE A 28 -10.69 -4.99 38.30
C ILE A 28 -9.93 -3.98 39.17
N THR A 29 -8.63 -3.77 38.93
CA THR A 29 -7.83 -2.81 39.71
C THR A 29 -8.22 -1.35 39.43
N ASP A 30 -8.54 -1.02 38.19
CA ASP A 30 -8.98 0.32 37.80
C ASP A 30 -10.37 0.62 38.40
N ALA A 31 -11.30 -0.34 38.36
CA ALA A 31 -12.61 -0.23 39.02
C ALA A 31 -12.47 -0.06 40.54
N ARG A 32 -11.59 -0.82 41.20
CA ARG A 32 -11.25 -0.66 42.62
C ARG A 32 -10.75 0.76 42.90
N ASP A 33 -9.77 1.23 42.16
CA ASP A 33 -9.12 2.51 42.41
C ASP A 33 -10.07 3.69 42.14
N ASN A 34 -10.93 3.57 41.12
CA ASN A 34 -11.97 4.54 40.81
C ASN A 34 -13.05 4.58 41.90
N TYR A 35 -13.53 3.42 42.36
CA TYR A 35 -14.50 3.34 43.45
C TYR A 35 -13.94 3.85 44.78
N ALA A 36 -12.68 3.52 45.10
CA ALA A 36 -11.97 4.01 46.27
C ALA A 36 -11.87 5.54 46.26
N LYS A 37 -11.47 6.14 45.14
CA LYS A 37 -11.42 7.60 44.97
C LYS A 37 -12.80 8.24 45.08
N ALA A 38 -13.82 7.69 44.42
CA ALA A 38 -15.17 8.25 44.42
C ALA A 38 -15.82 8.22 45.82
N ASN A 39 -15.45 7.27 46.68
CA ASN A 39 -16.02 7.09 48.01
C ASN A 39 -15.06 7.47 49.15
N ASN A 40 -13.93 8.13 48.83
CA ASN A 40 -12.90 8.55 49.77
C ASN A 40 -12.40 7.42 50.71
N LYS A 41 -12.26 6.22 50.15
CA LYS A 41 -11.75 5.00 50.82
C LYS A 41 -10.34 4.69 50.36
N LYS A 42 -9.59 3.91 51.15
CA LYS A 42 -8.35 3.30 50.67
C LYS A 42 -8.66 2.13 49.73
N PRO A 43 -7.80 1.83 48.73
CA PRO A 43 -8.00 0.68 47.84
C PRO A 43 -8.18 -0.65 48.58
N ASP A 44 -7.53 -0.81 49.75
CA ASP A 44 -7.60 -2.03 50.58
C ASP A 44 -8.92 -2.16 51.37
N GLU A 45 -9.75 -1.11 51.39
CA GLU A 45 -11.06 -1.07 52.06
C GLU A 45 -12.23 -1.37 51.10
N VAL A 46 -11.95 -1.54 49.80
CA VAL A 46 -12.93 -1.85 48.76
C VAL A 46 -13.25 -3.35 48.82
N LYS A 47 -14.53 -3.68 49.00
CA LYS A 47 -15.00 -5.08 49.02
C LYS A 47 -15.30 -5.54 47.59
N PRO A 48 -15.19 -6.84 47.27
CA PRO A 48 -15.59 -7.37 45.98
C PRO A 48 -16.99 -6.91 45.55
N ALA A 49 -17.96 -6.96 46.46
CA ALA A 49 -19.35 -6.54 46.24
C ALA A 49 -19.51 -5.07 45.79
N ASP A 50 -18.54 -4.19 46.09
CA ASP A 50 -18.58 -2.78 45.73
C ASP A 50 -18.35 -2.54 44.23
N ILE A 51 -17.59 -3.42 43.56
CA ILE A 51 -17.15 -3.25 42.17
C ILE A 51 -17.70 -4.30 41.20
N LEU A 52 -18.46 -5.29 41.70
CA LEU A 52 -19.08 -6.33 40.87
C LEU A 52 -20.05 -5.80 39.80
N LYS A 53 -20.64 -4.61 40.01
CA LYS A 53 -21.57 -3.94 39.07
C LYS A 53 -20.88 -2.90 38.17
N ASP A 54 -19.56 -2.75 38.26
CA ASP A 54 -18.84 -1.85 37.38
C ASP A 54 -18.89 -2.40 35.95
N LYS A 55 -19.21 -1.57 34.96
CA LYS A 55 -19.36 -2.00 33.56
C LYS A 55 -18.10 -2.67 33.01
N ALA A 56 -16.91 -2.23 33.42
CA ALA A 56 -15.66 -2.84 33.00
C ALA A 56 -15.48 -4.22 33.64
N VAL A 57 -15.91 -4.40 34.89
CA VAL A 57 -15.88 -5.70 35.60
C VAL A 57 -16.96 -6.66 35.08
N GLU A 58 -18.16 -6.18 34.80
CA GLU A 58 -19.24 -6.96 34.17
C GLU A 58 -18.85 -7.41 32.75
N SER A 59 -18.13 -6.59 31.99
CA SER A 59 -17.65 -6.92 30.64
C SER A 59 -16.63 -8.06 30.59
N ILE A 60 -16.07 -8.46 31.74
CA ILE A 60 -15.19 -9.62 31.89
C ILE A 60 -16.00 -10.93 31.73
N GLY A 61 -17.34 -10.89 31.79
CA GLY A 61 -18.22 -11.99 31.37
C GLY A 61 -18.24 -13.20 32.30
N LEU A 62 -18.10 -12.98 33.59
CA LEU A 62 -18.18 -14.00 34.63
C LEU A 62 -19.53 -13.79 35.35
N GLN A 63 -20.39 -14.81 35.51
CA GLN A 63 -21.62 -14.68 36.30
C GLN A 63 -21.58 -15.48 37.62
N GLU A 64 -20.91 -16.64 37.66
CA GLU A 64 -20.85 -17.47 38.89
C GLU A 64 -19.48 -17.47 39.60
N GLN A 65 -18.37 -17.17 38.90
CA GLN A 65 -17.00 -17.17 39.46
C GLN A 65 -16.39 -15.78 39.65
N THR A 66 -17.10 -14.73 39.24
CA THR A 66 -16.65 -13.32 39.24
C THR A 66 -16.25 -12.87 40.62
N GLU A 67 -17.07 -13.20 41.62
CA GLU A 67 -16.81 -12.80 42.99
C GLU A 67 -15.54 -13.45 43.53
N GLN A 68 -15.28 -14.71 43.20
CA GLN A 68 -14.05 -15.41 43.60
C GLN A 68 -12.82 -14.82 42.92
N ILE A 69 -12.89 -14.52 41.62
CA ILE A 69 -11.79 -13.94 40.85
C ILE A 69 -11.50 -12.51 41.33
N VAL A 70 -12.52 -11.66 41.46
CA VAL A 70 -12.39 -10.31 42.02
C VAL A 70 -11.80 -10.37 43.43
N THR A 71 -12.29 -11.29 44.28
CA THR A 71 -11.73 -11.50 45.62
C THR A 71 -10.25 -11.89 45.57
N SER A 72 -9.86 -12.77 44.66
CA SER A 72 -8.47 -13.21 44.51
C SER A 72 -7.55 -12.08 44.04
N VAL A 73 -8.00 -11.26 43.08
CA VAL A 73 -7.24 -10.11 42.54
C VAL A 73 -7.10 -9.01 43.59
N LEU A 74 -8.16 -8.71 44.35
CA LEU A 74 -8.12 -7.70 45.41
C LEU A 74 -7.24 -8.13 46.60
N ARG A 75 -7.08 -9.43 46.84
CA ARG A 75 -6.23 -9.98 47.92
C ARG A 75 -4.79 -10.27 47.48
N ALA A 76 -4.51 -10.26 46.17
CA ALA A 76 -3.18 -10.54 45.66
C ALA A 76 -2.21 -9.39 45.96
N PRO A 77 -0.98 -9.67 46.43
CA PRO A 77 0.09 -8.68 46.51
C PRO A 77 0.36 -8.02 45.14
N LYS A 78 0.65 -6.72 45.12
CA LYS A 78 0.84 -5.97 43.85
C LYS A 78 1.96 -6.53 42.97
N ASP A 79 2.98 -7.12 43.57
CA ASP A 79 4.11 -7.78 42.92
C ASP A 79 3.75 -9.12 42.28
N GLN A 80 2.61 -9.72 42.66
CA GLN A 80 2.08 -10.97 42.11
C GLN A 80 1.03 -10.76 41.02
N LEU A 81 0.64 -9.51 40.74
CA LEU A 81 -0.28 -9.22 39.65
C LEU A 81 0.42 -9.40 38.29
N PRO A 82 -0.28 -9.93 37.27
CA PRO A 82 0.26 -10.11 35.93
C PRO A 82 0.76 -8.78 35.35
N LYS A 83 1.94 -8.82 34.73
CA LYS A 83 2.51 -7.68 34.00
C LYS A 83 1.97 -7.66 32.57
N ALA A 84 1.99 -6.47 31.96
CA ALA A 84 1.64 -6.33 30.54
C ALA A 84 2.57 -7.21 29.69
N PRO A 85 2.04 -8.08 28.83
CA PRO A 85 2.83 -8.82 27.86
C PRO A 85 3.59 -7.88 26.91
N GLU A 86 4.85 -8.18 26.60
CA GLU A 86 5.63 -7.42 25.62
C GLU A 86 5.29 -7.90 24.19
N GLY A 87 4.69 -7.01 23.37
CA GLY A 87 4.58 -7.16 21.91
C GLY A 87 3.22 -7.65 21.40
N GLU A 88 2.27 -6.71 21.22
CA GLU A 88 0.90 -6.95 20.73
C GLU A 88 0.79 -7.27 19.22
N SER A 89 1.89 -7.34 18.46
CA SER A 89 1.89 -7.40 16.99
C SER A 89 2.47 -8.70 16.40
N LYS A 90 2.17 -9.85 17.00
CA LYS A 90 2.75 -11.14 16.59
C LYS A 90 1.83 -12.07 15.81
N TYR A 91 0.53 -11.77 15.71
CA TYR A 91 -0.45 -12.67 15.10
C TYR A 91 -1.12 -12.06 13.87
N SER A 92 -1.19 -12.82 12.78
CA SER A 92 -1.94 -12.47 11.56
C SER A 92 -3.03 -13.51 11.31
N SER A 93 -4.19 -13.06 10.79
CA SER A 93 -5.28 -13.96 10.42
C SER A 93 -4.83 -14.89 9.29
N VAL A 94 -5.17 -16.17 9.39
CA VAL A 94 -4.90 -17.14 8.32
C VAL A 94 -6.15 -17.26 7.46
N ASP A 95 -6.05 -16.95 6.16
CA ASP A 95 -7.10 -17.31 5.22
C ASP A 95 -7.03 -18.82 4.97
N ILE A 96 -8.08 -19.54 5.33
CA ILE A 96 -8.16 -21.00 5.23
C ILE A 96 -8.53 -21.43 3.80
N LYS A 97 -9.11 -20.52 2.99
CA LYS A 97 -9.57 -20.81 1.63
C LYS A 97 -8.48 -20.71 0.58
N ASP A 98 -7.33 -20.13 0.92
CA ASP A 98 -6.17 -20.11 0.05
C ASP A 98 -5.51 -21.50 -0.03
N ALA A 99 -5.29 -21.99 -1.25
CA ALA A 99 -4.60 -23.26 -1.51
C ALA A 99 -3.17 -23.26 -0.92
N ASN A 100 -2.52 -22.10 -0.83
CA ASN A 100 -1.20 -21.93 -0.22
C ASN A 100 -1.22 -21.64 1.29
N SER A 101 -2.41 -21.81 1.88
CA SER A 101 -2.71 -21.96 3.30
C SER A 101 -1.52 -22.30 4.19
N LEU A 102 -1.11 -21.48 5.16
CA LEU A 102 -0.26 -21.96 6.26
C LEU A 102 -0.94 -23.16 6.94
N ALA A 103 -2.27 -23.18 7.00
CA ALA A 103 -3.06 -24.29 7.53
C ALA A 103 -2.84 -25.60 6.76
N ASN A 104 -2.52 -25.57 5.46
CA ASN A 104 -2.31 -26.79 4.67
C ASN A 104 -0.99 -27.52 4.96
N LYS A 105 -0.14 -26.92 5.80
CA LYS A 105 1.23 -27.40 6.09
C LYS A 105 1.34 -28.14 7.43
N TYR A 106 0.22 -28.18 8.14
CA TYR A 106 0.06 -28.96 9.35
C TYR A 106 -0.91 -30.09 9.07
N THR A 107 -0.65 -31.23 9.67
CA THR A 107 -1.53 -32.39 9.62
C THR A 107 -2.29 -32.47 10.93
N VAL A 108 -3.61 -32.59 10.85
CA VAL A 108 -4.43 -32.88 12.01
C VAL A 108 -4.70 -34.38 12.06
N ALA A 109 -4.48 -34.97 13.24
CA ALA A 109 -4.95 -36.31 13.52
C ALA A 109 -6.38 -36.23 14.04
N VAL A 110 -7.33 -36.81 13.28
CA VAL A 110 -8.73 -36.88 13.66
C VAL A 110 -8.97 -38.25 14.31
N PRO A 111 -9.28 -38.30 15.62
CA PRO A 111 -9.61 -39.54 16.30
C PRO A 111 -10.81 -40.21 15.64
N ALA A 112 -10.80 -41.53 15.53
CA ALA A 112 -11.96 -42.24 15.00
C ALA A 112 -13.19 -42.05 15.92
N SER A 113 -14.34 -41.75 15.32
CA SER A 113 -15.62 -41.52 16.01
C SER A 113 -16.21 -42.74 16.73
N THR A 114 -15.57 -43.92 16.64
CA THR A 114 -16.02 -45.19 17.22
C THR A 114 -14.87 -45.93 17.89
N ALA A 115 -15.16 -46.63 18.99
CA ALA A 115 -14.17 -47.44 19.71
C ALA A 115 -13.61 -48.54 18.80
N GLY A 116 -12.33 -48.43 18.44
CA GLY A 116 -11.62 -49.36 17.54
C GLY A 116 -11.43 -48.88 16.09
N GLY A 117 -11.88 -47.67 15.73
CA GLY A 117 -11.61 -47.10 14.40
C GLY A 117 -10.18 -46.57 14.24
N LYS A 118 -9.68 -46.53 13.00
CA LYS A 118 -8.35 -46.01 12.68
C LYS A 118 -8.36 -44.47 12.66
N THR A 119 -7.33 -43.85 13.24
CA THR A 119 -7.11 -42.39 13.17
C THR A 119 -6.93 -41.95 11.73
N GLU A 120 -7.69 -40.95 11.30
CA GLU A 120 -7.55 -40.35 9.97
C GLU A 120 -6.62 -39.13 10.05
N TYR A 121 -5.76 -38.99 9.04
CA TYR A 121 -4.84 -37.86 8.91
C TYR A 121 -5.23 -37.05 7.69
N GLN A 122 -5.42 -35.75 7.87
CA GLN A 122 -5.69 -34.81 6.79
C GLN A 122 -5.01 -33.47 7.07
N THR A 123 -4.87 -32.62 6.05
CA THR A 123 -4.29 -31.28 6.27
C THR A 123 -5.21 -30.45 7.15
N LEU A 124 -4.63 -29.58 7.98
CA LEU A 124 -5.40 -28.72 8.88
C LEU A 124 -6.30 -27.77 8.06
N GLY A 125 -5.85 -27.24 6.92
CA GLY A 125 -6.72 -26.40 6.07
C GLY A 125 -7.89 -27.16 5.44
N GLN A 126 -7.71 -28.42 5.01
CA GLN A 126 -8.84 -29.26 4.57
C GLN A 126 -9.83 -29.52 5.70
N TYR A 127 -9.33 -29.86 6.88
CA TYR A 127 -10.16 -30.10 8.06
C TYR A 127 -10.96 -28.86 8.47
N LEU A 128 -10.32 -27.69 8.47
CA LEU A 128 -10.93 -26.40 8.77
C LEU A 128 -11.90 -25.91 7.69
N SER A 129 -11.68 -26.30 6.42
CA SER A 129 -12.59 -25.98 5.32
C SER A 129 -13.85 -26.86 5.34
N ALA A 130 -13.72 -28.10 5.82
CA ALA A 130 -14.82 -29.05 5.91
C ALA A 130 -15.62 -28.93 7.21
N ASN A 131 -15.05 -28.30 8.26
CA ASN A 131 -15.65 -28.24 9.59
C ASN A 131 -15.59 -26.83 10.16
N GLU A 132 -16.73 -26.32 10.63
CA GLU A 132 -16.77 -25.13 11.47
C GLU A 132 -16.28 -25.50 12.87
N LEU A 133 -15.11 -24.98 13.24
CA LEU A 133 -14.58 -25.17 14.58
C LEU A 133 -15.24 -24.21 15.56
N ALA A 134 -15.61 -24.77 16.70
CA ALA A 134 -16.15 -24.00 17.80
C ALA A 134 -15.58 -24.48 19.14
N VAL A 135 -15.67 -23.61 20.13
CA VAL A 135 -15.48 -23.94 21.54
C VAL A 135 -16.85 -24.08 22.20
N TYR A 136 -17.01 -25.13 23.00
CA TYR A 136 -18.24 -25.46 23.72
C TYR A 136 -18.00 -25.40 25.22
N GLU A 137 -19.05 -25.01 25.95
CA GLU A 137 -19.03 -24.95 27.41
C GLU A 137 -19.76 -26.16 28.00
N LEU A 138 -19.04 -26.86 28.87
CA LEU A 138 -19.44 -28.10 29.51
C LEU A 138 -19.53 -27.90 31.03
N GLU A 139 -20.68 -28.23 31.61
CA GLU A 139 -20.84 -28.37 33.06
C GLU A 139 -20.79 -29.85 33.43
N MET A 140 -19.85 -30.24 34.27
CA MET A 140 -19.76 -31.58 34.85
C MET A 140 -20.20 -31.54 36.31
N SER A 141 -21.23 -32.31 36.66
CA SER A 141 -21.67 -32.53 38.02
C SER A 141 -21.12 -33.85 38.55
N GLN A 142 -20.33 -33.81 39.62
CA GLN A 142 -19.80 -34.97 40.31
C GLN A 142 -20.45 -35.09 41.70
N ASN A 143 -21.08 -36.24 41.97
CA ASN A 143 -21.51 -36.56 43.34
C ASN A 143 -20.32 -37.12 44.13
N ALA A 144 -19.84 -36.36 45.10
CA ALA A 144 -18.83 -36.80 46.05
C ALA A 144 -19.47 -36.83 47.45
N PRO A 145 -19.79 -38.01 48.01
CA PRO A 145 -20.26 -38.09 49.38
C PRO A 145 -19.13 -37.64 50.32
N THR A 146 -19.32 -36.51 50.99
CA THR A 146 -18.41 -36.02 52.03
C THR A 146 -19.00 -36.34 53.40
N MET A 147 -18.17 -36.70 54.37
CA MET A 147 -18.63 -36.94 55.74
C MET A 147 -19.05 -35.62 56.39
N GLY A 148 -20.30 -35.53 56.83
CA GLY A 148 -20.79 -34.42 57.64
C GLY A 148 -20.14 -34.39 59.02
N ALA A 149 -20.31 -33.29 59.75
CA ALA A 149 -19.78 -33.12 61.12
C ALA A 149 -20.32 -34.18 62.12
N ASP A 150 -21.39 -34.88 61.75
CA ASP A 150 -22.07 -35.97 62.45
C ASP A 150 -21.68 -37.37 61.93
N ASN A 151 -20.63 -37.48 61.11
CA ASN A 151 -20.08 -38.73 60.57
C ASN A 151 -21.07 -39.53 59.70
N LYS A 152 -22.06 -38.85 59.12
CA LYS A 152 -22.98 -39.40 58.11
C LYS A 152 -22.57 -38.92 56.70
N PRO A 153 -22.76 -39.75 55.66
CA PRO A 153 -22.52 -39.32 54.29
C PRO A 153 -23.49 -38.18 53.90
N VAL A 154 -22.96 -37.04 53.48
CA VAL A 154 -23.72 -35.95 52.87
C VAL A 154 -23.41 -35.97 51.38
N ASP A 155 -24.44 -36.13 50.55
CA ASP A 155 -24.31 -36.02 49.10
C ASP A 155 -24.01 -34.56 48.72
N ASN A 156 -22.73 -34.28 48.42
CA ASN A 156 -22.32 -33.00 47.86
C ASN A 156 -22.15 -33.15 46.35
N VAL A 157 -22.93 -32.39 45.59
CA VAL A 157 -22.80 -32.29 44.14
C VAL A 157 -21.82 -31.17 43.84
N THR A 158 -20.59 -31.52 43.46
CA THR A 158 -19.61 -30.55 42.98
C THR A 158 -19.86 -30.31 41.49
N LYS A 159 -20.18 -29.08 41.11
CA LYS A 159 -20.26 -28.66 39.71
C LYS A 159 -18.93 -28.08 39.27
N SER A 160 -18.48 -28.44 38.08
CA SER A 160 -17.25 -27.93 37.46
C SER A 160 -17.53 -27.54 36.02
N HIS A 161 -17.03 -26.38 35.59
CA HIS A 161 -17.19 -25.88 34.22
C HIS A 161 -15.88 -26.08 33.47
N MET A 162 -15.95 -26.63 32.26
CA MET A 162 -14.82 -26.86 31.38
C MET A 162 -15.17 -26.40 29.96
N LEU A 163 -14.20 -25.82 29.27
CA LEU A 163 -14.34 -25.49 27.85
C LEU A 163 -13.65 -26.55 27.00
N VAL A 164 -14.35 -26.99 25.97
CA VAL A 164 -13.91 -28.05 25.07
C VAL A 164 -13.83 -27.49 23.66
N GLY A 165 -12.63 -27.53 23.08
CA GLY A 165 -12.36 -27.11 21.71
C GLY A 165 -11.14 -26.19 21.59
N PRO A 166 -10.82 -25.72 20.37
CA PRO A 166 -11.64 -25.82 19.16
C PRO A 166 -11.79 -27.24 18.63
N ILE A 167 -13.01 -27.66 18.34
CA ILE A 167 -13.36 -28.99 17.83
C ILE A 167 -14.56 -28.90 16.88
N SER A 168 -14.73 -29.86 15.97
CA SER A 168 -15.92 -29.92 15.11
C SER A 168 -17.16 -30.28 15.94
N ALA A 169 -18.34 -29.85 15.50
CA ALA A 169 -19.60 -30.20 16.16
C ALA A 169 -19.80 -31.73 16.25
N LYS A 170 -19.44 -32.46 15.18
CA LYS A 170 -19.57 -33.91 15.09
C LYS A 170 -18.67 -34.64 16.09
N ASP A 171 -17.42 -34.20 16.23
CA ASP A 171 -16.46 -34.83 17.14
C ASP A 171 -16.76 -34.49 18.60
N TYR A 172 -17.29 -33.28 18.86
CA TYR A 172 -17.80 -32.90 20.17
C TYR A 172 -18.95 -33.82 20.63
N GLU A 173 -19.95 -34.06 19.77
CA GLU A 173 -21.05 -34.98 20.07
C GLU A 173 -20.57 -36.42 20.36
N ALA A 174 -19.55 -36.88 19.63
CA ALA A 174 -18.95 -38.20 19.87
C ALA A 174 -18.24 -38.28 21.23
N GLN A 175 -17.47 -37.24 21.60
CA GLN A 175 -16.84 -37.15 22.92
C GLN A 175 -17.88 -37.10 24.05
N MET A 176 -18.98 -36.37 23.87
CA MET A 176 -20.07 -36.30 24.84
C MET A 176 -20.67 -37.68 25.13
N LYS A 177 -20.95 -38.48 24.10
CA LYS A 177 -21.45 -39.86 24.26
C LYS A 177 -20.46 -40.77 24.99
N GLN A 178 -19.16 -40.57 24.81
CA GLN A 178 -18.13 -41.33 25.55
C GLN A 178 -18.09 -40.93 27.03
N ILE A 179 -18.19 -39.64 27.34
CA ILE A 179 -18.22 -39.15 28.72
C ILE A 179 -19.47 -39.66 29.46
N GLU A 180 -20.62 -39.69 28.80
CA GLU A 180 -21.88 -40.24 29.35
C GLU A 180 -21.83 -41.76 29.59
N THR A 181 -21.01 -42.51 28.83
CA THR A 181 -20.90 -43.97 28.94
C THR A 181 -19.81 -44.45 29.91
N MET A 182 -18.85 -43.61 30.30
CA MET A 182 -17.74 -43.97 31.21
C MET A 182 -18.10 -44.10 32.70
N GLY A 183 -19.35 -43.92 33.11
CA GLY A 183 -19.86 -44.50 34.36
C GLY A 183 -20.16 -43.54 35.52
N GLN A 184 -20.85 -44.14 36.50
CA GLN A 184 -21.73 -43.54 37.52
C GLN A 184 -21.10 -42.45 38.38
N GLY A 185 -21.67 -41.24 38.31
CA GLY A 185 -21.38 -40.12 39.24
C GLY A 185 -21.12 -38.78 38.56
N ASN A 186 -20.69 -38.79 37.29
CA ASN A 186 -20.37 -37.60 36.51
C ASN A 186 -21.41 -37.35 35.41
N LYS A 187 -22.38 -36.46 35.64
CA LYS A 187 -23.30 -36.00 34.59
C LYS A 187 -22.72 -34.76 33.91
N ALA A 188 -22.41 -34.86 32.62
CA ALA A 188 -21.99 -33.73 31.81
C ALA A 188 -23.21 -33.13 31.09
N VAL A 189 -23.39 -31.81 31.16
CA VAL A 189 -24.47 -31.07 30.51
C VAL A 189 -23.87 -29.91 29.73
N LYS A 190 -24.32 -29.71 28.48
CA LYS A 190 -23.95 -28.55 27.68
C LYS A 190 -24.69 -27.32 28.19
N THR A 191 -23.95 -26.29 28.60
CA THR A 191 -24.52 -25.07 29.21
C THR A 191 -24.25 -23.79 28.40
N GLY A 192 -23.42 -23.86 27.37
CA GLY A 192 -23.09 -22.73 26.49
C GLY A 192 -22.48 -23.13 25.14
N GLY A 193 -22.11 -22.13 24.33
CA GLY A 193 -21.56 -22.31 22.97
C GLY A 193 -22.57 -22.83 21.93
N PRO A 194 -22.22 -22.83 20.62
CA PRO A 194 -20.86 -22.76 20.06
C PRO A 194 -20.29 -21.33 19.96
N TYR A 195 -19.03 -21.16 20.38
CA TYR A 195 -18.24 -19.96 20.10
C TYR A 195 -17.33 -20.21 18.88
N PRO A 196 -17.47 -19.46 17.79
CA PRO A 196 -16.66 -19.67 16.58
C PRO A 196 -15.16 -19.53 16.86
N ALA A 197 -14.34 -20.40 16.26
CA ALA A 197 -12.88 -20.32 16.34
C ALA A 197 -12.26 -20.01 14.98
N HIS A 198 -11.30 -19.08 14.96
CA HIS A 198 -10.56 -18.65 13.79
C HIS A 198 -9.07 -18.98 13.97
N LEU A 199 -8.40 -19.34 12.88
CA LEU A 199 -6.97 -19.65 12.90
C LEU A 199 -6.13 -18.37 12.69
N PHE A 200 -5.11 -18.21 13.53
CA PHE A 200 -4.11 -17.17 13.44
C PHE A 200 -2.71 -17.78 13.40
N ALA A 201 -1.78 -17.09 12.76
CA ALA A 201 -0.39 -17.49 12.63
C ALA A 201 0.51 -16.55 13.44
N THR A 202 1.56 -17.09 14.07
CA THR A 202 2.63 -16.25 14.62
C THR A 202 3.66 -15.91 13.55
N LYS A 203 4.41 -14.80 13.75
CA LYS A 203 5.59 -14.44 12.92
C LYS A 203 6.65 -15.55 12.81
N GLU A 204 6.70 -16.46 13.78
CA GLU A 204 7.66 -17.57 13.85
C GLU A 204 7.11 -18.88 13.22
N GLY A 205 5.92 -18.83 12.60
CA GLY A 205 5.28 -20.01 12.01
C GLY A 205 4.61 -20.93 13.05
N GLY A 206 4.18 -20.38 14.18
CA GLY A 206 3.29 -21.04 15.13
C GLY A 206 1.82 -20.82 14.75
N LEU A 207 0.93 -21.64 15.30
CA LEU A 207 -0.52 -21.50 15.11
C LEU A 207 -1.19 -21.16 16.45
N ALA A 208 -2.24 -20.36 16.38
CA ALA A 208 -3.14 -20.13 17.48
C ALA A 208 -4.59 -20.10 16.99
N PHE A 209 -5.51 -20.61 17.80
CA PHE A 209 -6.93 -20.43 17.57
C PHE A 209 -7.43 -19.24 18.40
N GLY A 210 -7.95 -18.22 17.73
CA GLY A 210 -8.70 -17.17 18.38
C GLY A 210 -10.17 -17.56 18.45
N VAL A 211 -10.76 -17.50 19.63
CA VAL A 211 -12.19 -17.77 19.83
C VAL A 211 -12.95 -16.45 19.82
N ASP A 212 -13.93 -16.30 18.93
CA ASP A 212 -14.88 -15.19 18.96
C ASP A 212 -15.95 -15.52 20.00
N THR A 213 -15.86 -14.86 21.16
CA THR A 213 -16.78 -15.07 22.26
C THR A 213 -18.04 -14.24 22.18
N GLN A 214 -18.19 -13.45 21.11
CA GLN A 214 -19.32 -12.57 20.87
C GLN A 214 -19.60 -11.62 22.07
N GLY A 215 -18.54 -11.24 22.80
CA GLY A 215 -18.63 -10.36 23.97
C GLY A 215 -18.85 -11.07 25.32
N LYS A 216 -18.81 -12.41 25.39
CA LYS A 216 -18.78 -13.16 26.66
C LYS A 216 -17.33 -13.41 27.07
N GLY A 217 -16.85 -12.82 28.17
CA GLY A 217 -15.41 -12.79 28.47
C GLY A 217 -14.77 -14.07 29.03
N VAL A 218 -13.43 -14.02 29.11
CA VAL A 218 -12.44 -14.66 30.03
C VAL A 218 -12.51 -16.15 30.41
N ALA A 219 -13.66 -16.84 30.45
CA ALA A 219 -13.68 -18.26 30.87
C ALA A 219 -12.82 -19.20 30.00
N ILE A 220 -12.39 -18.74 28.81
CA ILE A 220 -11.62 -19.46 27.78
C ILE A 220 -10.18 -19.81 28.18
N PHE A 221 -9.69 -19.35 29.33
CA PHE A 221 -8.30 -19.57 29.72
C PHE A 221 -7.90 -21.01 30.07
N THR A 222 -8.86 -21.93 30.20
CA THR A 222 -8.60 -23.36 30.40
C THR A 222 -8.78 -24.20 29.14
N ALA A 223 -9.27 -23.60 28.04
CA ALA A 223 -9.46 -24.31 26.79
C ALA A 223 -8.10 -24.69 26.18
N ARG A 224 -7.86 -25.99 26.04
CA ARG A 224 -6.77 -26.52 25.23
C ARG A 224 -7.33 -26.93 23.89
N SER A 225 -6.58 -26.70 22.81
CA SER A 225 -6.92 -27.28 21.51
C SER A 225 -7.19 -28.77 21.67
N GLY A 226 -8.40 -29.21 21.34
CA GLY A 226 -8.76 -30.64 21.29
C GLY A 226 -8.15 -31.35 20.08
N LEU A 227 -7.49 -30.59 19.19
CA LEU A 227 -6.84 -31.09 17.99
C LEU A 227 -5.37 -31.38 18.28
N THR A 228 -4.94 -32.59 17.91
CA THR A 228 -3.51 -32.92 17.84
C THR A 228 -3.00 -32.53 16.46
N VAL A 229 -2.19 -31.48 16.42
CA VAL A 229 -1.66 -30.90 15.19
C VAL A 229 -0.18 -31.25 15.09
N TYR A 230 0.22 -31.85 13.97
CA TYR A 230 1.60 -32.19 13.65
C TYR A 230 2.12 -31.24 12.58
N LYS A 231 3.38 -30.86 12.69
CA LYS A 231 4.08 -30.14 11.61
C LYS A 231 4.50 -31.13 10.53
N GLY A 232 4.13 -30.87 9.27
CA GLY A 232 4.48 -31.73 8.14
C GLY A 232 3.27 -32.21 7.33
N SER A 233 3.56 -32.82 6.17
CA SER A 233 2.56 -33.34 5.23
C SER A 233 1.82 -34.57 5.76
N VAL A 234 0.60 -34.80 5.27
CA VAL A 234 -0.23 -35.95 5.64
C VAL A 234 0.52 -37.26 5.41
N ASP A 235 1.19 -37.42 4.28
CA ASP A 235 1.93 -38.62 3.93
C ASP A 235 3.09 -38.89 4.90
N SER A 236 3.84 -37.84 5.28
CA SER A 236 4.96 -37.97 6.21
C SER A 236 4.52 -38.35 7.63
N VAL A 237 3.41 -37.77 8.11
CA VAL A 237 2.87 -38.05 9.45
C VAL A 237 2.24 -39.45 9.46
N LYS A 238 1.47 -39.79 8.43
CA LYS A 238 0.83 -41.10 8.29
C LYS A 238 1.86 -42.23 8.19
N ALA A 239 2.92 -42.05 7.41
CA ALA A 239 4.00 -43.02 7.27
C ALA A 239 4.66 -43.37 8.61
N PHE A 240 4.88 -42.39 9.49
CA PHE A 240 5.47 -42.62 10.81
C PHE A 240 4.59 -43.49 11.72
N PHE A 241 3.27 -43.22 11.75
CA PHE A 241 2.35 -43.94 12.63
C PHE A 241 1.89 -45.31 12.09
N GLU A 242 1.83 -45.49 10.77
CA GLU A 242 1.42 -46.76 10.15
C GLU A 242 2.59 -47.73 9.89
N LYS A 243 3.82 -47.23 9.72
CA LYS A 243 5.04 -48.03 9.52
C LYS A 243 6.18 -47.45 10.38
N PRO A 244 6.28 -47.85 11.66
CA PRO A 244 7.30 -47.29 12.56
C PRO A 244 8.69 -47.72 12.12
N ASP A 245 9.47 -46.78 11.57
CA ASP A 245 10.92 -46.93 11.41
C ASP A 245 11.59 -46.47 12.71
N PRO A 246 12.37 -47.33 13.40
CA PRO A 246 13.08 -46.97 14.63
C PRO A 246 13.99 -45.74 14.50
N ASN A 247 14.43 -45.39 13.28
CA ASN A 247 15.32 -44.26 13.02
C ASN A 247 14.60 -43.01 12.47
N ALA A 248 13.29 -43.07 12.22
CA ALA A 248 12.54 -41.92 11.72
C ALA A 248 12.36 -40.86 12.82
N LYS A 249 12.62 -39.60 12.47
CA LYS A 249 12.43 -38.47 13.38
C LYS A 249 10.94 -38.30 13.68
N GLN A 250 10.58 -38.32 14.96
CA GLN A 250 9.19 -38.14 15.39
C GLN A 250 8.60 -36.82 14.86
N PRO A 251 7.38 -36.82 14.29
CA PRO A 251 6.71 -35.61 13.86
C PRO A 251 6.56 -34.62 15.04
N GLU A 252 6.93 -33.37 14.80
CA GLU A 252 6.85 -32.31 15.81
C GLU A 252 5.38 -32.02 16.12
N VAL A 253 4.96 -32.21 17.39
CA VAL A 253 3.63 -31.84 17.86
C VAL A 253 3.61 -30.33 18.09
N VAL A 254 2.68 -29.66 17.43
CA VAL A 254 2.51 -28.21 17.50
C VAL A 254 1.45 -27.91 18.54
N ASN A 255 1.86 -27.31 19.66
CA ASN A 255 0.93 -26.79 20.64
C ASN A 255 0.24 -25.55 20.07
N VAL A 256 -1.01 -25.71 19.61
CA VAL A 256 -1.82 -24.59 19.13
C VAL A 256 -2.40 -23.86 20.33
N GLY A 257 -1.92 -22.64 20.57
CA GLY A 257 -2.44 -21.80 21.65
C GLY A 257 -3.90 -21.41 21.39
N VAL A 258 -4.69 -21.23 22.45
CA VAL A 258 -6.06 -20.72 22.36
C VAL A 258 -6.11 -19.32 22.98
N GLY A 259 -6.65 -18.34 22.25
CA GLY A 259 -6.81 -16.95 22.69
C GLY A 259 -8.19 -16.42 22.29
N LEU A 260 -8.39 -15.10 22.41
CA LEU A 260 -9.66 -14.45 22.05
C LEU A 260 -9.55 -13.72 20.71
N VAL A 261 -10.65 -13.64 19.97
CA VAL A 261 -10.81 -12.67 18.88
C VAL A 261 -11.54 -11.45 19.44
N ASP A 262 -10.85 -10.32 19.49
CA ASP A 262 -11.50 -9.04 19.67
C ASP A 262 -12.01 -8.57 18.30
N ALA A 263 -13.33 -8.52 18.14
CA ALA A 263 -13.99 -8.12 16.91
C ALA A 263 -14.35 -6.64 17.00
N LYS A 264 -13.56 -5.77 16.37
CA LYS A 264 -13.80 -4.33 16.38
C LYS A 264 -14.61 -3.90 15.18
N ASP A 265 -15.75 -3.26 15.43
CA ASP A 265 -16.58 -2.66 14.39
C ASP A 265 -15.86 -1.45 13.79
N VAL A 266 -15.65 -1.47 12.47
CA VAL A 266 -15.17 -0.31 11.72
C VAL A 266 -16.37 0.59 11.39
N PRO A 267 -16.37 1.86 11.84
CA PRO A 267 -17.45 2.77 11.51
C PRO A 267 -17.46 3.10 10.01
N TRP A 268 -18.60 2.91 9.34
CA TRP A 268 -18.72 3.15 7.89
C TRP A 268 -18.34 4.57 7.46
N TRP A 269 -18.59 5.56 8.33
CA TRP A 269 -18.29 6.97 8.05
C TRP A 269 -16.78 7.24 7.94
N ALA A 270 -15.93 6.39 8.52
CA ALA A 270 -14.48 6.53 8.41
C ALA A 270 -13.99 6.39 6.97
N PHE A 271 -14.61 5.49 6.19
CA PHE A 271 -14.34 5.37 4.75
C PHE A 271 -14.76 6.63 3.99
N LEU A 272 -15.94 7.19 4.34
CA LEU A 272 -16.42 8.45 3.75
C LEU A 272 -15.47 9.61 4.05
N VAL A 273 -14.93 9.70 5.27
CA VAL A 273 -13.94 10.72 5.65
C VAL A 273 -12.69 10.64 4.78
N CYS A 274 -12.18 9.44 4.47
CA CYS A 274 -11.03 9.28 3.57
C CYS A 274 -11.32 9.80 2.17
N ILE A 275 -12.50 9.49 1.62
CA ILE A 275 -12.92 9.97 0.28
C ILE A 275 -13.05 11.50 0.28
N LEU A 276 -13.75 12.08 1.25
CA LEU A 276 -13.94 13.52 1.35
C LEU A 276 -12.61 14.26 1.56
N PHE A 277 -11.69 13.66 2.30
CA PHE A 277 -10.34 14.20 2.46
C PHE A 277 -9.57 14.18 1.14
N GLY A 278 -9.71 13.12 0.34
CA GLY A 278 -9.19 13.09 -1.04
C GLY A 278 -9.74 14.23 -1.91
N VAL A 279 -11.05 14.51 -1.84
CA VAL A 279 -11.65 15.65 -2.54
C VAL A 279 -11.04 16.98 -2.07
N LEU A 280 -10.88 17.17 -0.75
CA LEU A 280 -10.24 18.37 -0.20
C LEU A 280 -8.80 18.52 -0.72
N MET A 281 -8.04 17.42 -0.74
CA MET A 281 -6.67 17.44 -1.23
C MET A 281 -6.58 17.74 -2.74
N ALA A 282 -7.59 17.39 -3.54
CA ALA A 282 -7.63 17.77 -4.96
C ALA A 282 -7.53 19.29 -5.13
N PHE A 283 -8.39 20.03 -4.41
CA PHE A 283 -8.35 21.50 -4.42
C PHE A 283 -7.04 22.05 -3.86
N ALA A 284 -6.45 21.40 -2.85
CA ALA A 284 -5.16 21.82 -2.31
C ALA A 284 -4.02 21.65 -3.31
N PHE A 285 -3.98 20.56 -4.08
CA PHE A 285 -2.98 20.34 -5.13
C PHE A 285 -3.11 21.35 -6.27
N GLU A 286 -4.35 21.65 -6.69
CA GLU A 286 -4.62 22.69 -7.67
C GLU A 286 -4.17 24.06 -7.17
N ALA A 287 -4.57 24.47 -5.96
CA ALA A 287 -4.20 25.76 -5.39
C ALA A 287 -2.67 25.91 -5.22
N LEU A 288 -1.98 24.83 -4.84
CA LEU A 288 -0.53 24.83 -4.74
C LEU A 288 0.13 25.01 -6.11
N THR A 289 -0.37 24.30 -7.14
CA THR A 289 0.16 24.41 -8.50
C THR A 289 -0.12 25.80 -9.07
N ASP A 290 -1.33 26.33 -8.88
CA ASP A 290 -1.75 27.69 -9.28
C ASP A 290 -0.81 28.75 -8.73
N TYR A 291 -0.44 28.66 -7.44
CA TYR A 291 0.46 29.63 -6.82
C TYR A 291 1.80 29.75 -7.57
N TYR A 292 2.35 28.63 -8.06
CA TYR A 292 3.62 28.65 -8.77
C TYR A 292 3.49 29.03 -10.23
N VAL A 293 2.46 28.56 -10.93
CA VAL A 293 2.39 28.70 -12.39
C VAL A 293 1.50 29.83 -12.88
N SER A 294 0.64 30.43 -12.05
CA SER A 294 -0.32 31.44 -12.50
C SER A 294 0.31 32.80 -12.79
N LEU A 295 -0.19 33.48 -13.84
CA LEU A 295 0.29 34.77 -14.35
C LEU A 295 0.27 35.91 -13.33
N HIS A 296 -0.60 35.81 -12.32
CA HIS A 296 -0.83 36.88 -11.35
C HIS A 296 -0.22 36.57 -9.98
N LYS A 297 0.61 35.54 -9.89
CA LYS A 297 1.25 35.11 -8.64
C LYS A 297 2.74 35.42 -8.68
N LYS A 298 3.28 35.57 -7.47
CA LYS A 298 4.66 36.04 -7.24
C LYS A 298 5.71 35.29 -8.08
N PRO A 299 5.71 33.95 -8.17
CA PRO A 299 6.78 33.23 -8.88
C PRO A 299 6.87 33.60 -10.36
N VAL A 300 5.75 33.62 -11.08
CA VAL A 300 5.71 33.98 -12.51
C VAL A 300 6.00 35.47 -12.72
N THR A 301 5.42 36.35 -11.89
CA THR A 301 5.66 37.79 -12.03
C THR A 301 7.13 38.14 -11.81
N GLU A 302 7.78 37.49 -10.84
CA GLU A 302 9.20 37.67 -10.57
C GLU A 302 10.05 37.21 -11.76
N LEU A 303 9.77 36.02 -12.31
CA LEU A 303 10.46 35.52 -13.49
C LEU A 303 10.31 36.45 -14.70
N GLY A 304 9.11 36.97 -14.93
CA GLY A 304 8.84 37.97 -15.97
C GLY A 304 9.70 39.23 -15.80
N HIS A 305 9.91 39.69 -14.56
CA HIS A 305 10.81 40.81 -14.28
C HIS A 305 12.28 40.47 -14.54
N MET A 306 12.72 39.25 -14.21
CA MET A 306 14.09 38.79 -14.46
C MET A 306 14.45 38.67 -15.94
N ALA A 307 13.47 38.63 -16.84
CA ALA A 307 13.71 38.58 -18.29
C ALA A 307 14.54 39.76 -18.81
N SER A 308 14.45 40.92 -18.15
CA SER A 308 15.28 42.09 -18.46
C SER A 308 16.79 41.84 -18.26
N ALA A 309 17.16 40.89 -17.40
CA ALA A 309 18.53 40.48 -17.14
C ALA A 309 19.01 39.33 -18.06
N GLY A 310 18.14 38.84 -18.96
CA GLY A 310 18.45 37.81 -19.94
C GLY A 310 18.05 36.38 -19.53
N PRO A 311 18.36 35.37 -20.38
CA PRO A 311 17.87 34.00 -20.19
C PRO A 311 18.45 33.29 -18.97
N ALA A 312 19.73 33.52 -18.65
CA ALA A 312 20.41 32.75 -17.60
C ALA A 312 19.78 32.98 -16.20
N PRO A 313 19.54 34.23 -15.75
CA PRO A 313 18.83 34.47 -14.49
C PRO A 313 17.42 33.85 -14.45
N MET A 314 16.68 33.91 -15.56
CA MET A 314 15.33 33.31 -15.65
C MET A 314 15.37 31.78 -15.53
N ILE A 315 16.33 31.11 -16.16
CA ILE A 315 16.51 29.65 -16.06
C ILE A 315 16.86 29.28 -14.62
N ILE A 316 17.82 29.98 -14.01
CA ILE A 316 18.24 29.71 -12.63
C ILE A 316 17.05 29.81 -11.67
N SER A 317 16.29 30.91 -11.74
CA SER A 317 15.17 31.14 -10.82
C SER A 317 13.97 30.22 -11.11
N GLY A 318 13.65 29.96 -12.39
CA GLY A 318 12.58 29.03 -12.74
C GLY A 318 12.87 27.59 -12.32
N PHE A 319 14.14 27.18 -12.37
CA PHE A 319 14.56 25.89 -11.86
C PHE A 319 14.48 25.84 -10.32
N ALA A 320 14.91 26.89 -9.63
CA ALA A 320 14.83 26.99 -8.17
C ALA A 320 13.38 26.94 -7.66
N TYR A 321 12.47 27.73 -8.23
CA TYR A 321 11.04 27.67 -7.89
C TYR A 321 10.41 26.32 -8.25
N GLY A 322 10.88 25.67 -9.32
CA GLY A 322 10.45 24.31 -9.67
C GLY A 322 10.78 23.31 -8.57
N GLN A 323 12.02 23.34 -8.07
CA GLN A 323 12.46 22.50 -6.95
C GLN A 323 11.66 22.78 -5.68
N GLU A 324 11.43 24.05 -5.36
CA GLU A 324 10.63 24.48 -4.23
C GLU A 324 9.18 23.94 -4.32
N SER A 325 8.52 24.15 -5.45
CA SER A 325 7.14 23.70 -5.69
C SER A 325 7.00 22.17 -5.56
N SER A 326 8.04 21.44 -5.97
CA SER A 326 8.12 19.99 -5.90
C SER A 326 8.13 19.47 -4.46
N VAL A 327 8.89 20.11 -3.58
CA VAL A 327 8.94 19.77 -2.15
C VAL A 327 7.59 20.02 -1.48
N PHE A 328 6.95 21.17 -1.74
CA PHE A 328 5.63 21.45 -1.17
C PHE A 328 4.56 20.50 -1.68
N SER A 329 4.62 20.11 -2.95
CA SER A 329 3.70 19.11 -3.52
C SER A 329 3.88 17.75 -2.84
N LEU A 330 5.12 17.34 -2.58
CA LEU A 330 5.41 16.12 -1.81
C LEU A 330 4.84 16.20 -0.38
N PHE A 331 4.94 17.34 0.31
CA PHE A 331 4.34 17.48 1.65
C PHE A 331 2.80 17.39 1.62
N ALA A 332 2.15 17.93 0.59
CA ALA A 332 0.71 17.76 0.41
C ALA A 332 0.34 16.28 0.18
N ILE A 333 1.19 15.51 -0.52
CA ILE A 333 1.01 14.05 -0.64
C ILE A 333 1.21 13.37 0.72
N VAL A 334 2.26 13.70 1.48
CA VAL A 334 2.48 13.13 2.82
C VAL A 334 1.26 13.37 3.72
N LEU A 335 0.68 14.57 3.67
CA LEU A 335 -0.56 14.89 4.39
C LEU A 335 -1.73 14.00 3.92
N SER A 336 -1.88 13.81 2.61
CA SER A 336 -2.88 12.92 2.00
C SER A 336 -2.78 11.48 2.52
N LEU A 337 -1.56 10.98 2.71
CA LEU A 337 -1.29 9.61 3.18
C LEU A 337 -1.40 9.46 4.70
N THR A 338 -1.22 10.54 5.46
CA THR A 338 -1.23 10.52 6.92
C THR A 338 -2.64 10.38 7.50
N VAL A 339 -3.64 11.04 6.90
CA VAL A 339 -5.01 11.00 7.42
C VAL A 339 -5.59 9.57 7.49
N PRO A 340 -5.45 8.71 6.46
CA PRO A 340 -5.84 7.31 6.55
C PRO A 340 -5.18 6.52 7.70
N LEU A 341 -3.93 6.83 8.06
CA LEU A 341 -3.23 6.20 9.18
C LEU A 341 -3.82 6.61 10.54
N ILE A 342 -4.38 7.82 10.63
CA ILE A 342 -5.06 8.33 11.83
C ILE A 342 -6.49 7.79 11.91
N VAL A 343 -7.20 7.74 10.78
CA VAL A 343 -8.57 7.23 10.70
C VAL A 343 -8.62 5.72 10.94
N PHE A 344 -7.60 5.00 10.45
CA PHE A 344 -7.44 3.56 10.64
C PHE A 344 -6.10 3.22 11.30
N PRO A 345 -5.91 3.48 12.61
CA PRO A 345 -4.67 3.16 13.30
C PRO A 345 -4.42 1.66 13.35
N ALA A 346 -3.20 1.24 13.00
CA ALA A 346 -2.84 -0.18 12.97
C ALA A 346 -2.98 -0.86 14.34
N ALA A 347 -2.70 -0.15 15.44
CA ALA A 347 -2.89 -0.65 16.80
C ALA A 347 -4.36 -0.96 17.15
N VAL A 348 -5.30 -0.30 16.46
CA VAL A 348 -6.73 -0.41 16.71
C VAL A 348 -7.39 -1.47 15.82
N TYR A 349 -6.90 -1.63 14.59
CA TYR A 349 -7.51 -2.49 13.57
C TYR A 349 -6.62 -3.68 13.17
N GLY A 350 -5.61 -4.01 13.98
CA GLY A 350 -4.78 -5.21 13.82
C GLY A 350 -3.74 -5.16 12.68
N GLY A 351 -3.53 -4.01 12.03
CA GLY A 351 -2.55 -3.86 10.97
C GLY A 351 -2.78 -2.65 10.06
N TYR A 352 -1.92 -2.49 9.05
CA TYR A 352 -1.96 -1.35 8.12
C TYR A 352 -2.91 -1.54 6.94
N ILE A 353 -3.50 -2.73 6.75
CA ILE A 353 -4.33 -3.03 5.57
C ILE A 353 -5.47 -2.02 5.41
N LEU A 354 -6.14 -1.67 6.52
CA LEU A 354 -7.24 -0.71 6.51
C LEU A 354 -6.74 0.72 6.27
N SER A 355 -5.54 1.06 6.74
CA SER A 355 -4.90 2.33 6.45
C SER A 355 -4.53 2.47 4.98
N PHE A 356 -3.96 1.42 4.37
CA PHE A 356 -3.64 1.39 2.94
C PHE A 356 -4.89 1.38 2.06
N TYR A 357 -5.96 0.71 2.50
CA TYR A 357 -7.26 0.85 1.87
C TYR A 357 -7.79 2.28 1.97
N GLY A 358 -7.65 2.94 3.12
CA GLY A 358 -7.94 4.37 3.28
C GLY A 358 -7.12 5.27 2.36
N ILE A 359 -5.84 4.96 2.11
CA ILE A 359 -4.98 5.65 1.12
C ILE A 359 -5.56 5.49 -0.29
N ALA A 360 -5.99 4.27 -0.66
CA ALA A 360 -6.65 4.04 -1.94
C ALA A 360 -7.96 4.84 -2.06
N LEU A 361 -8.73 4.98 -0.97
CA LEU A 361 -9.94 5.80 -0.92
C LEU A 361 -9.67 7.31 -1.01
N VAL A 362 -8.57 7.81 -0.43
CA VAL A 362 -8.11 9.20 -0.66
C VAL A 362 -7.81 9.38 -2.15
N GLY A 363 -7.11 8.42 -2.77
CA GLY A 363 -6.87 8.39 -4.22
C GLY A 363 -8.17 8.41 -5.04
N LEU A 364 -9.17 7.63 -4.64
CA LEU A 364 -10.50 7.65 -5.25
C LEU A 364 -11.19 9.00 -5.08
N GLY A 365 -11.07 9.60 -3.89
CA GLY A 365 -11.57 10.94 -3.56
C GLY A 365 -11.01 12.01 -4.50
N LEU A 366 -9.69 11.99 -4.73
CA LEU A 366 -9.05 12.87 -5.71
C LEU A 366 -9.71 12.71 -7.09
N LEU A 367 -9.91 11.47 -7.55
CA LEU A 367 -10.47 11.18 -8.88
C LEU A 367 -11.99 11.42 -9.01
N THR A 368 -12.71 11.74 -7.94
CA THR A 368 -14.15 12.09 -8.08
C THR A 368 -14.36 13.37 -8.88
N THR A 369 -13.37 14.27 -8.93
CA THR A 369 -13.40 15.50 -9.72
C THR A 369 -12.86 15.31 -11.14
N THR A 370 -12.52 14.08 -11.57
CA THR A 370 -11.89 13.81 -12.88
C THR A 370 -12.65 14.41 -14.06
N GLY A 371 -13.99 14.46 -14.03
CA GLY A 371 -14.76 15.11 -15.09
C GLY A 371 -14.43 16.60 -15.28
N PHE A 372 -14.22 17.33 -14.17
CA PHE A 372 -13.82 18.73 -14.19
C PHE A 372 -12.36 18.89 -14.61
N ILE A 373 -11.46 18.05 -14.07
CA ILE A 373 -10.03 18.03 -14.44
C ILE A 373 -9.85 17.80 -15.93
N LEU A 374 -10.53 16.79 -16.49
CA LEU A 374 -10.41 16.46 -17.91
C LEU A 374 -10.97 17.57 -18.79
N ALA A 375 -12.07 18.22 -18.38
CA ALA A 375 -12.61 19.36 -19.11
C ALA A 375 -11.62 20.54 -19.14
N MET A 376 -10.97 20.85 -18.01
CA MET A 376 -9.91 21.87 -17.94
C MET A 376 -8.70 21.48 -18.79
N ASP A 377 -8.27 20.23 -18.75
CA ASP A 377 -7.11 19.75 -19.50
C ASP A 377 -7.37 19.80 -21.01
N THR A 378 -8.57 19.43 -21.44
CA THR A 378 -8.99 19.46 -22.85
C THR A 378 -9.23 20.88 -23.34
N PHE A 379 -9.67 21.80 -22.47
CA PHE A 379 -9.88 23.20 -22.81
C PHE A 379 -8.60 23.85 -23.35
N GLY A 380 -7.43 23.56 -22.76
CA GLY A 380 -6.17 24.14 -23.18
C GLY A 380 -5.76 23.83 -24.64
N PRO A 381 -5.65 22.56 -25.07
CA PRO A 381 -5.35 22.23 -26.47
C PRO A 381 -6.41 22.72 -27.46
N ILE A 382 -7.68 22.84 -27.04
CA ILE A 382 -8.72 23.41 -27.90
C ILE A 382 -8.50 24.91 -28.11
N SER A 383 -8.19 25.66 -27.05
CA SER A 383 -7.94 27.11 -27.17
C SER A 383 -6.66 27.42 -27.95
N ASP A 384 -5.60 26.64 -27.74
CA ASP A 384 -4.34 26.70 -28.48
C ASP A 384 -4.55 26.46 -30.00
N ASN A 385 -5.25 25.39 -30.37
CA ASN A 385 -5.62 25.13 -31.77
C ASN A 385 -6.51 26.23 -32.36
N ALA A 386 -7.45 26.77 -31.58
CA ALA A 386 -8.28 27.88 -32.02
C ALA A 386 -7.43 29.14 -32.32
N GLN A 387 -6.41 29.42 -31.49
CA GLN A 387 -5.45 30.49 -31.76
C GLN A 387 -4.64 30.24 -33.02
N GLY A 388 -4.09 29.03 -33.19
CA GLY A 388 -3.34 28.67 -34.38
C GLY A 388 -4.16 28.81 -35.67
N VAL A 389 -5.41 28.31 -35.67
CA VAL A 389 -6.32 28.45 -36.82
C VAL A 389 -6.68 29.91 -37.08
N PHE A 390 -6.93 30.69 -36.02
CA PHE A 390 -7.23 32.11 -36.13
C PHE A 390 -6.07 32.88 -36.79
N GLU A 391 -4.83 32.63 -36.38
CA GLU A 391 -3.62 33.21 -36.97
C GLU A 391 -3.44 32.76 -38.43
N MET A 392 -3.48 31.45 -38.69
CA MET A 392 -3.27 30.88 -40.03
C MET A 392 -4.36 31.27 -41.05
N SER A 393 -5.56 31.62 -40.58
CA SER A 393 -6.66 32.08 -41.44
C SER A 393 -6.53 33.54 -41.87
N GLY A 394 -5.63 34.32 -41.26
CA GLY A 394 -5.54 35.77 -41.46
C GLY A 394 -6.66 36.57 -40.79
N ALA A 395 -7.61 35.93 -40.08
CA ALA A 395 -8.75 36.59 -39.45
C ALA A 395 -8.35 37.60 -38.37
N GLY A 396 -7.13 37.50 -37.83
CA GLY A 396 -6.58 38.44 -36.85
C GLY A 396 -6.16 39.81 -37.42
N HIS A 397 -5.94 39.93 -38.73
CA HIS A 397 -5.46 41.18 -39.34
C HIS A 397 -6.47 42.33 -39.22
N ASP A 398 -7.77 42.01 -39.26
CA ASP A 398 -8.87 43.00 -39.23
C ASP A 398 -9.71 42.92 -37.95
N ASN A 399 -9.35 42.07 -36.98
CA ASN A 399 -10.14 41.83 -35.77
C ASN A 399 -9.27 41.74 -34.51
N ALA A 400 -8.79 42.90 -34.05
CA ALA A 400 -7.96 43.03 -32.85
C ALA A 400 -8.65 42.50 -31.58
N ASP A 401 -9.96 42.69 -31.45
CA ASP A 401 -10.75 42.16 -30.33
C ASP A 401 -10.79 40.63 -30.34
N GLY A 402 -10.94 40.02 -31.51
CA GLY A 402 -10.86 38.57 -31.70
C GLY A 402 -9.48 38.03 -31.32
N ALA A 403 -8.41 38.66 -31.81
CA ALA A 403 -7.04 38.29 -31.49
C ALA A 403 -6.79 38.30 -29.98
N ARG A 404 -7.22 39.37 -29.28
CA ARG A 404 -7.10 39.49 -27.83
C ARG A 404 -7.88 38.41 -27.08
N ARG A 405 -9.11 38.11 -27.50
CA ARG A 405 -9.96 37.09 -26.86
C ARG A 405 -9.37 35.69 -26.98
N VAL A 406 -8.87 35.33 -28.15
CA VAL A 406 -8.30 34.00 -28.37
C VAL A 406 -6.96 33.84 -27.62
N GLN A 407 -6.15 34.90 -27.54
CA GLN A 407 -4.94 34.92 -26.69
C GLN A 407 -5.26 34.76 -25.20
N LEU A 408 -6.33 35.39 -24.69
CA LEU A 408 -6.78 35.21 -23.31
C LEU A 408 -7.22 33.76 -23.03
N LEU A 409 -7.87 33.11 -24.00
CA LEU A 409 -8.29 31.71 -23.87
C LEU A 409 -7.08 30.74 -23.87
N ASP A 410 -6.06 31.01 -24.68
CA ASP A 410 -4.80 30.25 -24.67
C ASP A 410 -4.05 30.41 -23.34
N ALA A 411 -3.94 31.64 -22.83
CA ALA A 411 -3.31 31.90 -21.53
C ALA A 411 -4.02 31.18 -20.36
N ALA A 412 -5.36 31.20 -20.35
CA ALA A 412 -6.14 30.40 -19.40
C ALA A 412 -5.95 28.89 -19.64
N GLY A 413 -5.83 28.47 -20.90
CA GLY A 413 -5.52 27.11 -21.33
C GLY A 413 -4.18 26.59 -20.78
N ASN A 414 -3.13 27.41 -20.80
CA ASN A 414 -1.81 27.01 -20.29
C ASN A 414 -1.79 26.88 -18.77
N THR A 415 -2.49 27.79 -18.07
CA THR A 415 -2.68 27.67 -16.62
C THR A 415 -3.44 26.39 -16.28
N THR A 416 -4.58 26.12 -16.95
CA THR A 416 -5.37 24.90 -16.71
C THR A 416 -4.61 23.62 -17.03
N LYS A 417 -3.86 23.56 -18.16
CA LYS A 417 -2.92 22.45 -18.49
C LYS A 417 -1.90 22.22 -17.39
N ALA A 418 -1.37 23.27 -16.76
CA ALA A 418 -0.40 23.12 -15.68
C ALA A 418 -1.04 22.54 -14.40
N LEU A 419 -2.23 23.03 -14.03
CA LEU A 419 -3.00 22.51 -12.89
C LEU A 419 -3.31 21.01 -13.04
N THR A 420 -3.75 20.61 -14.23
CA THR A 420 -4.13 19.22 -14.53
C THR A 420 -2.91 18.29 -14.51
N LYS A 421 -1.74 18.75 -14.99
CA LYS A 421 -0.46 18.02 -14.85
C LYS A 421 -0.08 17.80 -13.40
N GLY A 422 -0.12 18.84 -12.56
CA GLY A 422 0.17 18.73 -11.13
C GLY A 422 -0.76 17.75 -10.41
N PHE A 423 -2.06 17.83 -10.72
CA PHE A 423 -3.07 16.89 -10.21
C PHE A 423 -2.84 15.44 -10.68
N ALA A 424 -2.54 15.24 -11.97
CA ALA A 424 -2.28 13.92 -12.53
C ALA A 424 -1.04 13.25 -11.89
N ILE A 425 -0.02 14.05 -11.58
CA ILE A 425 1.19 13.61 -10.87
C ILE A 425 0.85 13.20 -9.42
N ALA A 426 0.13 14.05 -8.68
CA ALA A 426 -0.26 13.75 -7.29
C ALA A 426 -1.11 12.47 -7.17
N THR A 427 -2.12 12.33 -8.02
CA THR A 427 -2.97 11.12 -8.05
C THR A 427 -2.18 9.86 -8.41
N ALA A 428 -1.19 9.97 -9.30
CA ALA A 428 -0.32 8.86 -9.66
C ALA A 428 0.48 8.34 -8.47
N VAL A 429 1.05 9.24 -7.67
CA VAL A 429 1.84 8.87 -6.50
C VAL A 429 0.98 8.25 -5.41
N VAL A 430 -0.20 8.83 -5.13
CA VAL A 430 -1.13 8.25 -4.14
C VAL A 430 -1.55 6.84 -4.58
N ALA A 431 -1.88 6.64 -5.86
CA ALA A 431 -2.20 5.32 -6.40
C ALA A 431 -0.99 4.37 -6.36
N ALA A 432 0.22 4.86 -6.65
CA ALA A 432 1.44 4.07 -6.59
C ALA A 432 1.73 3.58 -5.17
N VAL A 433 1.49 4.38 -4.14
CA VAL A 433 1.64 3.97 -2.73
C VAL A 433 0.62 2.89 -2.35
N ALA A 434 -0.62 2.99 -2.84
CA ALA A 434 -1.62 1.93 -2.64
C ALA A 434 -1.21 0.61 -3.34
N LEU A 435 -0.76 0.69 -4.60
CA LEU A 435 -0.26 -0.46 -5.36
C LEU A 435 1.02 -1.06 -4.74
N PHE A 436 1.86 -0.22 -4.13
CA PHE A 436 3.06 -0.67 -3.43
C PHE A 436 2.72 -1.62 -2.27
N HIS A 437 1.63 -1.38 -1.53
CA HIS A 437 1.17 -2.34 -0.52
C HIS A 437 0.68 -3.65 -1.14
N ALA A 438 -0.06 -3.59 -2.25
CA ALA A 438 -0.47 -4.80 -2.97
C ALA A 438 0.74 -5.61 -3.43
N PHE A 439 1.82 -4.95 -3.87
CA PHE A 439 3.09 -5.60 -4.19
C PHE A 439 3.75 -6.25 -2.95
N VAL A 440 3.74 -5.58 -1.80
CA VAL A 440 4.26 -6.15 -0.53
C VAL A 440 3.52 -7.42 -0.14
N GLU A 441 2.21 -7.44 -0.33
CA GLU A 441 1.36 -8.60 -0.06
C GLU A 441 1.65 -9.74 -1.05
N GLU A 442 1.61 -9.46 -2.35
CA GLU A 442 1.88 -10.45 -3.41
C GLU A 442 3.32 -11.01 -3.35
N GLY A 443 4.27 -10.18 -2.91
CA GLY A 443 5.66 -10.55 -2.69
C GLY A 443 5.91 -11.34 -1.40
N MET A 444 4.87 -11.68 -0.63
CA MET A 444 4.98 -12.36 0.68
C MET A 444 5.83 -11.59 1.69
N LEU A 445 5.90 -10.26 1.57
CA LEU A 445 6.76 -9.40 2.36
C LEU A 445 6.08 -8.85 3.63
N THR A 446 4.76 -8.98 3.77
CA THR A 446 3.98 -8.45 4.92
C THR A 446 4.52 -8.91 6.28
N ASN A 447 4.94 -10.17 6.39
CA ASN A 447 5.43 -10.74 7.65
C ASN A 447 6.94 -10.55 7.88
N VAL A 448 7.71 -10.48 6.79
CA VAL A 448 9.19 -10.37 6.83
C VAL A 448 9.63 -8.91 6.91
N GLY A 449 8.85 -8.00 6.33
CA GLY A 449 9.12 -6.58 6.23
C GLY A 449 10.21 -6.23 5.21
N MET A 450 10.43 -4.92 5.06
CA MET A 450 11.48 -4.33 4.22
C MET A 450 12.30 -3.38 5.07
N ARG A 451 13.28 -3.93 5.79
CA ARG A 451 14.19 -3.17 6.66
C ARG A 451 15.21 -2.43 5.80
N LEU A 452 15.14 -1.09 5.78
CA LEU A 452 15.93 -0.29 4.86
C LEU A 452 17.45 -0.42 5.10
N GLU A 453 17.87 -0.82 6.29
CA GLU A 453 19.27 -1.12 6.63
C GLU A 453 19.83 -2.37 5.93
N ILE A 454 18.97 -3.20 5.32
CA ILE A 454 19.41 -4.35 4.53
C ILE A 454 20.01 -3.83 3.20
N PRO A 455 21.28 -4.16 2.89
CA PRO A 455 21.99 -3.61 1.72
C PRO A 455 21.25 -3.79 0.40
N GLN A 456 20.64 -4.94 0.15
CA GLN A 456 19.93 -5.23 -1.10
C GLN A 456 18.70 -4.32 -1.29
N ILE A 457 17.97 -4.03 -0.20
CA ILE A 457 16.81 -3.13 -0.21
C ILE A 457 17.27 -1.70 -0.47
N PHE A 458 18.33 -1.28 0.21
CA PHE A 458 18.92 0.05 0.02
C PHE A 458 19.49 0.24 -1.39
N LEU A 459 20.19 -0.76 -1.95
CA LEU A 459 20.68 -0.72 -3.32
C LEU A 459 19.52 -0.65 -4.33
N GLY A 460 18.46 -1.42 -4.09
CA GLY A 460 17.19 -1.29 -4.83
C GLY A 460 16.69 0.14 -4.82
N LEU A 461 16.59 0.77 -3.64
CA LEU A 461 16.19 2.17 -3.46
C LEU A 461 17.04 3.14 -4.29
N LEU A 462 18.37 3.00 -4.26
CA LEU A 462 19.27 3.87 -5.03
C LEU A 462 19.06 3.72 -6.54
N ILE A 463 18.94 2.49 -7.03
CA ILE A 463 18.67 2.22 -8.47
C ILE A 463 17.31 2.80 -8.86
N GLY A 464 16.29 2.58 -8.03
CA GLY A 464 14.95 3.15 -8.21
C GLY A 464 14.99 4.67 -8.27
N GLY A 465 15.71 5.30 -7.34
CA GLY A 465 15.91 6.75 -7.29
C GLY A 465 16.59 7.35 -8.51
N ALA A 466 17.54 6.62 -9.11
CA ALA A 466 18.25 7.06 -10.31
C ALA A 466 17.42 6.90 -11.60
N THR A 467 16.43 6.01 -11.60
CA THR A 467 15.73 5.59 -12.81
C THR A 467 14.89 6.72 -13.44
N PRO A 468 14.10 7.50 -12.68
CA PRO A 468 13.38 8.66 -13.23
C PRO A 468 14.27 9.72 -13.87
N TYR A 469 15.47 9.95 -13.32
CA TYR A 469 16.45 10.88 -13.90
C TYR A 469 16.96 10.39 -15.24
N LEU A 470 17.26 9.10 -15.36
CA LEU A 470 17.71 8.51 -16.62
C LEU A 470 16.60 8.54 -17.68
N PHE A 471 15.36 8.22 -17.29
CA PHE A 471 14.20 8.35 -18.18
C PHE A 471 14.03 9.80 -18.65
N SER A 472 14.06 10.76 -17.72
CA SER A 472 13.91 12.18 -18.06
C SER A 472 14.99 12.64 -19.04
N ALA A 473 16.25 12.23 -18.82
CA ALA A 473 17.34 12.52 -19.75
C ALA A 473 17.09 11.94 -21.15
N PHE A 474 16.51 10.74 -21.26
CA PHE A 474 16.18 10.16 -22.58
C PHE A 474 15.10 10.98 -23.27
N SER A 475 14.03 11.31 -22.57
CA SER A 475 12.91 12.09 -23.09
C SER A 475 13.33 13.49 -23.53
N ILE A 476 14.12 14.20 -22.73
CA ILE A 476 14.59 15.56 -23.05
C ILE A 476 15.52 15.54 -24.27
N ASN A 477 16.49 14.61 -24.30
CA ASN A 477 17.43 14.53 -25.42
C ASN A 477 16.75 14.10 -26.73
N ALA A 478 15.74 13.22 -26.65
CA ALA A 478 14.92 12.84 -27.79
C ALA A 478 14.22 14.05 -28.42
N VAL A 479 13.58 14.89 -27.60
CA VAL A 479 12.95 16.13 -28.08
C VAL A 479 14.00 17.07 -28.68
N GLY A 480 15.15 17.24 -28.03
CA GLY A 480 16.23 18.10 -28.54
C GLY A 480 16.73 17.69 -29.93
N ARG A 481 16.91 16.38 -30.18
CA ARG A 481 17.27 15.85 -31.51
C ARG A 481 16.16 16.12 -32.54
N ALA A 482 14.92 15.78 -32.22
CA ALA A 482 13.79 15.96 -33.12
C ALA A 482 13.55 17.44 -33.48
N ALA A 483 13.67 18.33 -32.49
CA ALA A 483 13.58 19.77 -32.67
C ALA A 483 14.69 20.29 -33.59
N PHE A 484 15.93 19.78 -33.43
CA PHE A 484 17.04 20.17 -34.29
C PHE A 484 16.82 19.78 -35.77
N GLU A 485 16.37 18.55 -36.03
CA GLU A 485 16.00 18.09 -37.38
C GLU A 485 14.88 18.95 -37.98
N LEU A 486 13.85 19.27 -37.19
CA LEU A 486 12.75 20.12 -37.61
C LEU A 486 13.21 21.55 -37.94
N ILE A 487 14.05 22.17 -37.11
CA ILE A 487 14.57 23.53 -37.33
C ILE A 487 15.36 23.59 -38.64
N ASN A 488 16.22 22.60 -38.91
CA ASN A 488 17.01 22.58 -40.14
C ASN A 488 16.13 22.38 -41.37
N GLU A 489 15.09 21.56 -41.31
CA GLU A 489 14.15 21.44 -42.43
C GLU A 489 13.39 22.75 -42.68
N VAL A 490 12.92 23.44 -41.63
CA VAL A 490 12.27 24.76 -41.77
C VAL A 490 13.22 25.78 -42.38
N ARG A 491 14.48 25.85 -41.91
CA ARG A 491 15.51 26.74 -42.49
C ARG A 491 15.77 26.39 -43.94
N ARG A 492 15.94 25.10 -44.27
CA ARG A 492 16.15 24.64 -45.64
C ARG A 492 15.01 25.06 -46.56
N GLN A 493 13.76 24.96 -46.11
CA GLN A 493 12.60 25.45 -46.87
C GLN A 493 12.66 26.96 -47.12
N PHE A 494 12.94 27.76 -46.08
CA PHE A 494 13.06 29.22 -46.22
C PHE A 494 14.21 29.66 -47.12
N HIS A 495 15.35 28.94 -47.09
CA HIS A 495 16.48 29.21 -47.98
C HIS A 495 16.23 28.77 -49.43
N ALA A 496 15.54 27.63 -49.62
CA ALA A 496 15.27 27.09 -50.94
C ALA A 496 14.16 27.85 -51.69
N ASP A 497 13.19 28.44 -50.98
CA ASP A 497 12.10 29.22 -51.58
C ASP A 497 11.85 30.53 -50.81
N ALA A 498 12.39 31.64 -51.33
CA ALA A 498 12.17 32.98 -50.78
C ALA A 498 10.69 33.43 -50.85
N GLY A 499 9.89 32.81 -51.72
CA GLY A 499 8.45 33.04 -51.81
C GLY A 499 7.69 32.64 -50.56
N ILE A 500 8.23 31.74 -49.73
CA ILE A 500 7.62 31.35 -48.45
C ILE A 500 7.63 32.53 -47.48
N MET A 501 8.77 33.18 -47.29
CA MET A 501 8.90 34.35 -46.41
C MET A 501 8.16 35.58 -46.96
N ALA A 502 8.01 35.67 -48.28
CA ALA A 502 7.20 36.69 -48.94
C ALA A 502 5.69 36.40 -48.89
N GLY A 503 5.28 35.21 -48.43
CA GLY A 503 3.87 34.78 -48.38
C GLY A 503 3.25 34.43 -49.74
N THR A 504 4.05 34.28 -50.79
CA THR A 504 3.60 33.96 -52.16
C THR A 504 3.64 32.46 -52.47
N SER A 505 4.45 31.68 -51.74
CA SER A 505 4.55 30.22 -51.85
C SER A 505 4.11 29.53 -50.55
N LYS A 506 3.59 28.30 -50.66
CA LYS A 506 3.22 27.49 -49.48
C LYS A 506 4.40 26.62 -49.02
N PRO A 507 4.70 26.56 -47.70
CA PRO A 507 5.64 25.59 -47.13
C PRO A 507 5.22 24.13 -47.35
N ASP A 508 6.19 23.23 -47.30
CA ASP A 508 5.94 21.78 -47.23
C ASP A 508 5.73 21.36 -45.77
N TYR A 509 4.48 21.40 -45.34
CA TYR A 509 4.07 20.96 -44.01
C TYR A 509 4.21 19.45 -43.80
N ALA A 510 4.01 18.65 -44.85
CA ALA A 510 3.99 17.20 -44.76
C ALA A 510 5.36 16.65 -44.35
N LYS A 511 6.43 17.27 -44.85
CA LYS A 511 7.79 16.90 -44.48
C LYS A 511 8.11 17.16 -43.01
N CYS A 512 7.68 18.30 -42.46
CA CYS A 512 7.79 18.58 -41.02
C CYS A 512 7.03 17.54 -40.18
N VAL A 513 5.80 17.20 -40.57
CA VAL A 513 4.99 16.16 -39.89
C VAL A 513 5.68 14.79 -39.95
N ALA A 514 6.27 14.41 -41.08
CA ALA A 514 6.96 13.14 -41.24
C ALA A 514 8.18 13.02 -40.31
N ILE A 515 8.97 14.09 -40.16
CA ILE A 515 10.14 14.14 -39.26
C ILE A 515 9.70 13.90 -37.82
N VAL A 516 8.75 14.69 -37.30
CA VAL A 516 8.32 14.56 -35.90
C VAL A 516 7.64 13.22 -35.62
N THR A 517 6.89 12.68 -36.60
CA THR A 517 6.24 11.36 -36.47
C THR A 517 7.26 10.24 -36.36
N ALA A 518 8.25 10.21 -37.27
CA ALA A 518 9.29 9.19 -37.26
C ALA A 518 10.16 9.27 -35.99
N ALA A 519 10.51 10.49 -35.57
CA ALA A 519 11.26 10.73 -34.34
C ALA A 519 10.49 10.23 -33.11
N ALA A 520 9.22 10.62 -32.95
CA ALA A 520 8.40 10.20 -31.81
C ALA A 520 8.31 8.67 -31.67
N GLN A 521 8.06 7.96 -32.78
CA GLN A 521 7.97 6.49 -32.77
C GLN A 521 9.29 5.82 -32.39
N LYS A 522 10.42 6.32 -32.92
CA LYS A 522 11.74 5.73 -32.70
C LYS A 522 12.28 6.01 -31.30
N GLU A 523 12.01 7.20 -30.77
CA GLU A 523 12.58 7.68 -29.50
C GLU A 523 11.84 7.15 -28.27
N LEU A 524 10.55 6.80 -28.38
CA LEU A 524 9.77 6.23 -27.28
C LEU A 524 10.18 4.80 -26.88
N LEU A 525 10.91 4.09 -27.74
CA LEU A 525 11.37 2.72 -27.45
C LEU A 525 12.30 2.65 -26.25
N GLY A 526 13.27 3.57 -26.16
CA GLY A 526 14.25 3.58 -25.08
C GLY A 526 13.60 3.72 -23.69
N PRO A 527 12.81 4.80 -23.45
CA PRO A 527 12.06 4.98 -22.21
C PRO A 527 11.11 3.82 -21.89
N GLY A 528 10.44 3.23 -22.88
CA GLY A 528 9.56 2.07 -22.69
C GLY A 528 10.29 0.82 -22.23
N ILE A 529 11.43 0.49 -22.86
CA ILE A 529 12.30 -0.62 -22.42
C ILE A 529 12.80 -0.38 -21.01
N LEU A 530 13.14 0.85 -20.67
CA LEU A 530 13.64 1.25 -19.36
C LEU A 530 12.61 1.01 -18.26
N ALA A 531 11.35 1.35 -18.51
CA ALA A 531 10.23 1.17 -17.58
C ALA A 531 9.98 -0.29 -17.18
N ILE A 532 10.24 -1.24 -18.10
CA ILE A 532 10.03 -2.67 -17.88
C ILE A 532 11.32 -3.36 -17.44
N GLY A 533 12.44 -3.02 -18.07
CA GLY A 533 13.73 -3.68 -17.89
C GLY A 533 14.33 -3.49 -16.50
N PHE A 534 14.20 -2.29 -15.91
CA PHE A 534 14.74 -2.02 -14.57
C PHE A 534 14.07 -2.82 -13.45
N PRO A 535 12.72 -2.84 -13.31
CA PRO A 535 12.05 -3.70 -12.34
C PRO A 535 12.47 -5.18 -12.46
N VAL A 536 12.51 -5.71 -13.68
CA VAL A 536 12.93 -7.10 -13.94
C VAL A 536 14.39 -7.34 -13.55
N LEU A 537 15.29 -6.43 -13.94
CA LEU A 537 16.71 -6.52 -13.61
C LEU A 537 16.94 -6.54 -12.10
N VAL A 538 16.32 -5.62 -11.36
CA VAL A 538 16.47 -5.54 -9.91
C VAL A 538 15.90 -6.79 -9.25
N ALA A 539 14.68 -7.18 -9.62
CA ALA A 539 13.99 -8.30 -8.98
C ALA A 539 14.73 -9.63 -9.15
N PHE A 540 15.09 -9.98 -10.39
CA PHE A 540 15.75 -11.26 -10.66
C PHE A 540 17.27 -11.20 -10.41
N GLY A 541 17.91 -10.05 -10.61
CA GLY A 541 19.34 -9.88 -10.38
C GLY A 541 19.71 -10.01 -8.90
N PHE A 542 18.95 -9.36 -8.00
CA PHE A 542 19.17 -9.49 -6.57
C PHE A 542 18.67 -10.83 -6.00
N ALA A 543 17.90 -11.62 -6.75
CA ALA A 543 17.52 -12.97 -6.35
C ALA A 543 18.67 -14.00 -6.52
N ILE A 544 19.69 -13.70 -7.33
CA ILE A 544 20.77 -14.65 -7.64
C ILE A 544 21.57 -15.00 -6.38
N GLY A 545 21.73 -16.30 -6.14
CA GLY A 545 22.57 -16.84 -5.07
C GLY A 545 22.06 -16.57 -3.65
N GLN A 546 20.83 -16.07 -3.52
CA GLN A 546 20.26 -15.73 -2.22
C GLN A 546 19.68 -16.96 -1.52
N PRO A 547 19.74 -17.00 -0.17
CA PRO A 547 19.13 -18.06 0.60
C PRO A 547 17.61 -18.04 0.43
N THR A 548 17.01 -19.23 0.40
CA THR A 548 15.55 -19.36 0.41
C THR A 548 15.03 -19.23 1.84
N THR A 549 13.93 -18.48 1.99
CA THR A 549 13.18 -18.39 3.23
C THR A 549 12.06 -19.40 3.17
N ASN A 550 12.02 -20.31 4.14
CA ASN A 550 10.92 -21.24 4.27
C ASN A 550 9.74 -20.52 4.95
N ILE A 551 8.72 -20.16 4.17
CA ILE A 551 7.47 -19.63 4.73
C ILE A 551 6.48 -20.78 4.75
N GLY A 552 6.35 -21.39 5.93
CA GLY A 552 5.41 -22.45 6.23
C GLY A 552 5.75 -23.84 5.69
N GLY A 553 6.75 -24.04 4.83
CA GLY A 553 7.10 -25.35 4.25
C GLY A 553 7.36 -25.29 2.75
N VAL A 554 7.10 -24.12 2.14
CA VAL A 554 7.46 -23.79 0.76
C VAL A 554 8.64 -22.85 0.83
N GLU A 555 9.65 -23.13 0.01
CA GLU A 555 10.82 -22.28 -0.12
C GLU A 555 10.52 -21.11 -1.03
N TYR A 556 10.83 -19.90 -0.56
CA TYR A 556 10.70 -18.66 -1.33
C TYR A 556 12.03 -17.92 -1.39
N ASN A 557 12.29 -17.22 -2.49
CA ASN A 557 13.38 -16.29 -2.60
C ASN A 557 12.87 -14.85 -2.47
N LEU A 558 12.94 -14.30 -1.27
CA LEU A 558 12.31 -13.00 -0.97
C LEU A 558 13.23 -11.81 -1.24
N VAL A 559 14.54 -12.03 -1.34
CA VAL A 559 15.53 -10.93 -1.45
C VAL A 559 15.33 -10.13 -2.73
N GLY A 560 15.03 -10.80 -3.85
CA GLY A 560 14.69 -10.14 -5.11
C GLY A 560 13.46 -9.23 -4.99
N ALA A 561 12.40 -9.72 -4.34
CA ALA A 561 11.18 -8.94 -4.09
C ALA A 561 11.44 -7.77 -3.12
N GLN A 562 12.26 -7.97 -2.09
CA GLN A 562 12.65 -6.91 -1.15
C GLN A 562 13.47 -5.80 -1.83
N ALA A 563 14.42 -6.16 -2.70
CA ALA A 563 15.20 -5.20 -3.49
C ALA A 563 14.30 -4.44 -4.48
N LEU A 564 13.37 -5.14 -5.14
CA LEU A 564 12.37 -4.52 -6.01
C LEU A 564 11.45 -3.57 -5.22
N GLY A 565 11.07 -3.92 -3.99
CA GLY A 565 10.32 -3.02 -3.10
C GLY A 565 11.10 -1.73 -2.78
N GLY A 566 12.39 -1.85 -2.49
CA GLY A 566 13.28 -0.69 -2.38
C GLY A 566 13.28 0.15 -3.66
N PHE A 567 13.42 -0.48 -4.82
CA PHE A 567 13.38 0.18 -6.13
C PHE A 567 12.09 0.98 -6.36
N LEU A 568 10.93 0.39 -6.07
CA LEU A 568 9.65 1.09 -6.22
C LEU A 568 9.58 2.33 -5.31
N ALA A 569 9.99 2.21 -4.05
CA ALA A 569 10.01 3.35 -3.12
C ALA A 569 10.92 4.49 -3.63
N GLY A 570 12.09 4.15 -4.18
CA GLY A 570 13.03 5.13 -4.72
C GLY A 570 12.50 5.79 -6.00
N ALA A 571 11.91 5.01 -6.89
CA ALA A 571 11.32 5.49 -8.14
C ALA A 571 10.11 6.39 -7.88
N ILE A 572 9.26 6.07 -6.89
CA ILE A 572 8.12 6.91 -6.49
C ILE A 572 8.61 8.26 -5.95
N LEU A 573 9.56 8.27 -5.00
CA LEU A 573 10.06 9.50 -4.39
C LEU A 573 10.74 10.42 -5.40
N SER A 574 11.75 9.91 -6.09
CA SER A 574 12.52 10.69 -7.06
C SER A 574 11.68 11.10 -8.28
N GLY A 575 10.82 10.19 -8.76
CA GLY A 575 9.94 10.43 -9.89
C GLY A 575 8.92 11.51 -9.58
N GLN A 576 8.33 11.50 -8.39
CA GLN A 576 7.44 12.58 -7.94
C GLN A 576 8.15 13.92 -7.94
N LEU A 577 9.34 13.97 -7.32
CA LEU A 577 10.08 15.23 -7.18
C LEU A 577 10.46 15.80 -8.54
N LEU A 578 10.94 14.93 -9.43
CA LEU A 578 11.36 15.32 -10.78
C LEU A 578 10.17 15.72 -11.65
N ALA A 579 9.05 15.00 -11.57
CA ALA A 579 7.84 15.28 -12.35
C ALA A 579 7.31 16.69 -12.11
N VAL A 580 7.11 17.05 -10.83
CA VAL A 580 6.58 18.37 -10.45
C VAL A 580 7.57 19.47 -10.81
N MET A 581 8.87 19.25 -10.53
CA MET A 581 9.91 20.23 -10.86
C MET A 581 9.89 20.56 -12.35
N LEU A 582 9.92 19.56 -13.23
CA LEU A 582 9.93 19.76 -14.69
C LEU A 582 8.64 20.42 -15.18
N ALA A 583 7.48 19.93 -14.73
CA ALA A 583 6.19 20.46 -15.14
C ALA A 583 6.02 21.94 -14.74
N ASN A 584 6.34 22.27 -13.50
CA ASN A 584 6.15 23.63 -12.97
C ASN A 584 7.22 24.60 -13.49
N SER A 585 8.49 24.19 -13.61
CA SER A 585 9.52 25.06 -14.21
C SER A 585 9.15 25.46 -15.64
N GLY A 586 8.74 24.51 -16.47
CA GLY A 586 8.30 24.83 -17.83
C GLY A 586 7.02 25.66 -17.85
N GLY A 587 6.03 25.38 -17.00
CA GLY A 587 4.81 26.18 -16.90
C GLY A 587 5.08 27.63 -16.48
N MET A 588 6.01 27.84 -15.55
CA MET A 588 6.42 29.18 -15.13
C MET A 588 7.13 29.94 -16.25
N TRP A 589 8.02 29.31 -17.00
CA TRP A 589 8.70 29.96 -18.13
C TRP A 589 7.71 30.35 -19.25
N ASP A 590 6.77 29.48 -19.59
CA ASP A 590 5.73 29.78 -20.58
C ASP A 590 4.87 30.97 -20.15
N ASN A 591 4.37 30.94 -18.92
CA ASN A 591 3.51 32.01 -18.42
C ASN A 591 4.30 33.32 -18.20
N SER A 592 5.59 33.26 -17.86
CA SER A 592 6.43 34.46 -17.80
C SER A 592 6.64 35.09 -19.17
N LYS A 593 6.79 34.27 -20.24
CA LYS A 593 6.80 34.74 -21.62
C LYS A 593 5.47 35.43 -21.96
N LYS A 594 4.33 34.83 -21.62
CA LYS A 594 3.00 35.44 -21.85
C LYS A 594 2.85 36.79 -21.16
N LEU A 595 3.32 36.93 -19.92
CA LEU A 595 3.29 38.21 -19.20
C LEU A 595 4.04 39.33 -19.93
N ILE A 596 5.15 38.98 -20.60
CA ILE A 596 5.91 39.90 -21.46
C ILE A 596 5.17 40.19 -22.76
N GLU A 597 4.56 39.18 -23.38
CA GLU A 597 3.72 39.36 -24.57
C GLU A 597 2.53 40.30 -24.32
N ASP A 598 1.98 40.30 -23.10
CA ASP A 598 0.88 41.17 -22.66
C ASP A 598 1.32 42.62 -22.34
N GLY A 599 2.61 42.93 -22.45
CA GLY A 599 3.13 44.30 -22.39
C GLY A 599 4.19 44.56 -21.33
N LEU A 600 4.53 43.59 -20.47
CA LEU A 600 5.68 43.73 -19.57
C LEU A 600 6.97 43.92 -20.41
N TRP A 601 7.84 44.83 -20.00
CA TRP A 601 9.08 45.18 -20.72
C TRP A 601 8.91 45.64 -22.18
N GLY A 602 7.72 46.09 -22.58
CA GLY A 602 7.47 46.64 -23.91
C GLY A 602 6.96 45.63 -24.95
N GLY A 603 6.63 44.40 -24.54
CA GLY A 603 5.92 43.47 -25.42
C GLY A 603 6.81 42.58 -26.30
N LYS A 604 6.17 42.01 -27.32
CA LYS A 604 6.78 41.11 -28.31
C LYS A 604 7.94 41.79 -29.06
N GLY A 605 8.99 41.01 -29.34
CA GLY A 605 10.15 41.44 -30.13
C GLY A 605 11.25 42.17 -29.34
N THR A 606 11.01 42.48 -28.07
CA THR A 606 12.01 43.05 -27.16
C THR A 606 13.07 42.00 -26.78
N GLU A 607 14.23 42.45 -26.28
CA GLU A 607 15.27 41.52 -25.78
C GLU A 607 14.78 40.69 -24.59
N ALA A 608 13.92 41.26 -23.73
CA ALA A 608 13.27 40.52 -22.66
C ALA A 608 12.33 39.43 -23.19
N HIS A 609 11.57 39.72 -24.26
CA HIS A 609 10.72 38.72 -24.91
C HIS A 609 11.55 37.58 -25.52
N LYS A 610 12.63 37.90 -26.24
CA LYS A 610 13.56 36.88 -26.76
C LYS A 610 14.14 36.01 -25.65
N ALA A 611 14.51 36.61 -24.52
CA ALA A 611 15.02 35.86 -23.37
C ALA A 611 13.97 34.89 -22.82
N ALA A 612 12.73 35.33 -22.67
CA ALA A 612 11.65 34.49 -22.19
C ALA A 612 11.28 33.37 -23.18
N VAL A 613 11.37 33.62 -24.50
CA VAL A 613 11.21 32.58 -25.54
C VAL A 613 12.29 31.50 -25.41
N VAL A 614 13.54 31.87 -25.14
CA VAL A 614 14.61 30.90 -24.87
C VAL A 614 14.30 30.05 -23.64
N CYS A 615 13.79 30.65 -22.56
CA CYS A 615 13.43 29.90 -21.36
C CYS A 615 12.22 28.97 -21.58
N ASP A 616 11.21 29.41 -22.31
CA ASP A 616 10.04 28.60 -22.64
C ASP A 616 10.42 27.39 -23.51
N THR A 617 11.28 27.58 -24.52
CA THR A 617 11.80 26.49 -25.36
C THR A 617 12.68 25.49 -24.62
N VAL A 618 13.35 25.92 -23.53
CA VAL A 618 13.96 24.99 -22.55
C VAL A 618 12.89 24.23 -21.75
N GLY A 619 11.79 24.89 -21.43
CA GLY A 619 10.66 24.37 -20.66
C GLY A 619 9.75 23.39 -21.41
N ASP A 620 9.64 23.47 -22.73
CA ASP A 620 8.79 22.59 -23.55
C ASP A 620 9.07 21.09 -23.34
N PRO A 621 10.32 20.59 -23.51
CA PRO A 621 10.61 19.18 -23.22
C PRO A 621 10.39 18.82 -21.75
N PHE A 622 10.44 19.79 -20.83
CA PHE A 622 10.22 19.55 -19.41
C PHE A 622 8.73 19.38 -19.12
N LYS A 623 7.90 20.33 -19.54
CA LYS A 623 6.46 20.39 -19.19
C LYS A 623 5.57 19.54 -20.07
N ASP A 624 5.98 19.23 -21.30
CA ASP A 624 5.12 18.52 -22.28
C ASP A 624 5.63 17.13 -22.63
N THR A 625 6.84 16.76 -22.23
CA THR A 625 7.38 15.40 -22.46
C THR A 625 7.83 14.74 -21.17
N ALA A 626 8.94 15.18 -20.57
CA ALA A 626 9.58 14.45 -19.48
C ALA A 626 8.76 14.47 -18.18
N GLY A 627 8.28 15.65 -17.76
CA GLY A 627 7.52 15.83 -16.52
C GLY A 627 6.23 14.98 -16.49
N PRO A 628 5.29 15.18 -17.44
CA PRO A 628 4.07 14.38 -17.49
C PRO A 628 4.32 12.88 -17.69
N ALA A 629 5.35 12.48 -18.44
CA ALA A 629 5.68 11.08 -18.69
C ALA A 629 6.22 10.33 -17.45
N MET A 630 6.60 11.04 -16.37
CA MET A 630 6.93 10.40 -15.09
C MET A 630 5.73 9.67 -14.47
N ASN A 631 4.52 10.20 -14.61
CA ASN A 631 3.30 9.58 -14.08
C ASN A 631 3.08 8.16 -14.63
N PRO A 632 3.00 7.95 -15.96
CA PRO A 632 2.88 6.60 -16.50
C PRO A 632 4.10 5.74 -16.20
N LEU A 633 5.32 6.31 -16.14
CA LEU A 633 6.53 5.56 -15.74
C LEU A 633 6.37 4.90 -14.36
N ILE A 634 6.00 5.70 -13.34
CA ILE A 634 5.82 5.22 -11.96
C ILE A 634 4.72 4.14 -11.91
N LYS A 635 3.61 4.34 -12.64
CA LYS A 635 2.50 3.38 -12.69
C LYS A 635 2.91 2.07 -13.37
N VAL A 636 3.60 2.15 -14.50
CA VAL A 636 4.06 0.97 -15.24
C VAL A 636 5.07 0.18 -14.41
N MET A 637 6.02 0.83 -13.73
CA MET A 637 6.98 0.11 -12.88
C MET A 637 6.30 -0.64 -11.74
N ASN A 638 5.34 -0.01 -11.05
CA ASN A 638 4.56 -0.67 -9.99
C ASN A 638 3.72 -1.83 -10.54
N LEU A 639 3.08 -1.64 -11.70
CA LEU A 639 2.29 -2.69 -12.33
C LEU A 639 3.16 -3.88 -12.75
N VAL A 640 4.31 -3.63 -13.39
CA VAL A 640 5.27 -4.67 -13.78
C VAL A 640 5.74 -5.42 -12.54
N ALA A 641 6.14 -4.70 -11.48
CA ALA A 641 6.58 -5.28 -10.23
C ALA A 641 5.52 -6.20 -9.61
N LEU A 642 4.26 -5.76 -9.57
CA LEU A 642 3.14 -6.56 -9.07
C LEU A 642 2.92 -7.82 -9.92
N LEU A 643 2.96 -7.70 -11.25
CA LEU A 643 2.76 -8.83 -12.17
C LEU A 643 3.87 -9.88 -12.07
N ILE A 644 5.13 -9.46 -11.84
CA ILE A 644 6.26 -10.38 -11.74
C ILE A 644 6.48 -10.91 -10.32
N ALA A 645 5.92 -10.29 -9.28
CA ALA A 645 6.12 -10.68 -7.88
C ALA A 645 5.95 -12.19 -7.63
N PRO A 646 4.88 -12.87 -8.13
CA PRO A 646 4.70 -14.31 -7.93
C PRO A 646 5.79 -15.17 -8.57
N GLN A 647 6.45 -14.65 -9.62
CA GLN A 647 7.56 -15.33 -10.29
C GLN A 647 8.90 -15.05 -9.63
N VAL A 648 9.08 -13.84 -9.08
CA VAL A 648 10.30 -13.43 -8.40
C VAL A 648 10.50 -14.21 -7.09
N ILE A 649 9.42 -14.45 -6.35
CA ILE A 649 9.49 -15.16 -5.06
C ILE A 649 9.73 -16.67 -5.21
N ARG A 650 9.61 -17.23 -6.42
CA ARG A 650 9.83 -18.66 -6.66
C ARG A 650 11.32 -18.99 -6.63
N PRO A 651 11.72 -20.14 -6.06
CA PRO A 651 13.11 -20.58 -6.00
C PRO A 651 13.56 -21.15 -7.36
N TRP A 652 13.72 -20.29 -8.36
CA TRP A 652 14.18 -20.69 -9.68
C TRP A 652 15.64 -21.18 -9.65
N PRO A 653 16.03 -22.08 -10.57
CA PRO A 653 17.43 -22.43 -10.77
C PRO A 653 18.28 -21.20 -11.09
N GLN A 654 19.51 -21.16 -10.59
CA GLN A 654 20.42 -20.03 -10.79
C GLN A 654 20.64 -19.71 -12.28
N SER A 655 20.69 -20.71 -13.15
CA SER A 655 20.80 -20.53 -14.60
C SER A 655 19.65 -19.72 -15.18
N THR A 656 18.42 -19.94 -14.70
CA THR A 656 17.23 -19.23 -15.14
C THR A 656 17.27 -17.77 -14.67
N LEU A 657 17.60 -17.55 -13.39
CA LEU A 657 17.73 -16.20 -12.83
C LEU A 657 18.80 -15.39 -13.57
N ILE A 658 19.96 -16.00 -13.85
CA ILE A 658 21.04 -15.38 -14.62
C ILE A 658 20.58 -15.08 -16.04
N ALA A 659 19.90 -16.01 -16.73
CA ALA A 659 19.41 -15.77 -18.08
C ALA A 659 18.43 -14.60 -18.16
N ILE A 660 17.44 -14.53 -17.26
CA ILE A 660 16.48 -13.42 -17.19
C ILE A 660 17.21 -12.09 -16.92
N THR A 661 18.14 -12.10 -15.96
CA THR A 661 18.93 -10.92 -15.60
C THR A 661 19.77 -10.41 -16.77
N LEU A 662 20.42 -11.32 -17.52
CA LEU A 662 21.23 -10.96 -18.69
C LEU A 662 20.38 -10.41 -19.84
N VAL A 663 19.17 -10.96 -20.06
CA VAL A 663 18.24 -10.42 -21.06
C VAL A 663 17.79 -9.01 -20.66
N ALA A 664 17.40 -8.80 -19.41
CA ALA A 664 17.02 -7.47 -18.91
C ALA A 664 18.17 -6.46 -19.01
N LEU A 665 19.38 -6.88 -18.61
CA LEU A 665 20.58 -6.06 -18.73
C LEU A 665 20.90 -5.73 -20.19
N GLY A 666 20.83 -6.72 -21.09
CA GLY A 666 21.02 -6.52 -22.52
C GLY A 666 20.01 -5.53 -23.11
N ALA A 667 18.74 -5.65 -22.74
CA ALA A 667 17.70 -4.72 -23.16
C ALA A 667 17.99 -3.29 -22.67
N LEU A 668 18.44 -3.12 -21.42
CA LEU A 668 18.81 -1.82 -20.87
C LEU A 668 20.06 -1.24 -21.53
N ILE A 669 21.08 -2.04 -21.82
CA ILE A 669 22.27 -1.63 -22.58
C ILE A 669 21.85 -1.15 -23.97
N VAL A 670 20.97 -1.89 -24.65
CA VAL A 670 20.41 -1.49 -25.94
C VAL A 670 19.64 -0.18 -25.82
N ALA A 671 18.81 0.00 -24.80
CA ALA A 671 18.06 1.24 -24.58
C ALA A 671 18.98 2.45 -24.36
N VAL A 672 20.03 2.31 -23.54
CA VAL A 672 21.03 3.35 -23.29
C VAL A 672 21.81 3.67 -24.57
N TYR A 673 22.26 2.64 -25.28
CA TYR A 673 22.97 2.82 -26.54
C TYR A 673 22.09 3.48 -27.60
N TRP A 674 20.82 3.07 -27.71
CA TRP A 674 19.86 3.63 -28.65
C TRP A 674 19.57 5.10 -28.36
N SER A 675 19.38 5.47 -27.09
CA SER A 675 19.17 6.86 -26.65
C SER A 675 20.36 7.78 -26.96
N LYS A 676 21.56 7.21 -27.07
CA LYS A 676 22.80 7.93 -27.43
C LYS A 676 23.07 7.98 -28.95
N ARG A 677 22.24 7.34 -29.78
CA ARG A 677 22.41 7.41 -31.25
C ARG A 677 21.96 8.77 -31.76
N GLY A 678 22.88 9.49 -32.39
CA GLY A 678 22.66 10.86 -32.85
C GLY A 678 22.98 11.85 -31.74
N SER A 679 24.06 12.60 -31.88
CA SER A 679 24.31 13.79 -31.07
C SER A 679 23.83 15.01 -31.83
N MET A 680 23.23 15.98 -31.13
CA MET A 680 22.94 17.30 -31.72
C MET A 680 24.19 17.89 -32.35
N ALA A 681 25.37 17.70 -31.74
CA ALA A 681 26.64 18.17 -32.30
C ALA A 681 26.97 17.54 -33.66
N THR A 682 26.67 16.25 -33.85
CA THR A 682 26.87 15.56 -35.13
C THR A 682 25.89 16.08 -36.18
N GLY A 683 24.63 16.35 -35.78
CA GLY A 683 23.66 17.02 -36.65
C GLY A 683 24.09 18.43 -37.03
N MET A 684 24.63 19.20 -36.09
CA MET A 684 25.19 20.54 -36.34
C MET A 684 26.38 20.52 -37.28
N GLN A 685 27.29 19.56 -37.12
CA GLN A 685 28.43 19.38 -38.01
C GLN A 685 28.00 18.99 -39.42
N ALA A 686 27.00 18.10 -39.55
CA ALA A 686 26.46 17.71 -40.84
C ALA A 686 25.76 18.89 -41.54
N ALA A 687 24.94 19.66 -40.82
CA ALA A 687 24.28 20.85 -41.36
C ALA A 687 25.30 21.93 -41.78
N ALA A 688 26.31 22.20 -40.95
CA ALA A 688 27.37 23.14 -41.29
C ALA A 688 28.20 22.69 -42.50
N ALA A 689 28.33 21.38 -42.73
CA ALA A 689 29.01 20.83 -43.90
C ALA A 689 28.13 20.84 -45.17
N GLU A 690 26.81 20.91 -45.05
CA GLU A 690 25.90 21.15 -46.19
C GLU A 690 25.80 22.63 -46.55
N GLU A 691 26.01 23.54 -45.60
CA GLU A 691 26.02 24.99 -45.81
C GLU A 691 27.37 25.54 -46.35
N ALA A 692 28.47 24.82 -46.14
CA ALA A 692 29.82 25.15 -46.63
C ALA A 692 30.08 24.58 -48.03
#